data_AF-E0PC23-F1
#
_entry.id   AF-E0PC23-F1
#
_cell.length_a   1.000
_cell.length_b   1.000
_cell.length_c   1.000
_cell.angle_alpha   90.00
_cell.angle_beta   90.00
_cell.angle_gamma   90.00
#
_symmetry.space_group_name_H-M   'P 1'
#
loop_
_entity.id
_entity.type
_entity.pdbx_description
1 polymer ?
#
loop_
_entity_poly.entity_id
_entity_poly.type
_entity_poly.pdbx_seq_one_letter_code
_entity_poly.pdbx_strand_id
1 'polypeptide(L)'
;MEKQTYTDEEFNSLVTDLVQAIRKQKLVIFVGAGVSISQGYPNWNDYVTHLIKYWQSYLLNIENVSIGREKYLVFDTISKSNLNNKRKVDLVNHSLKSILGEEEFKKNRLNFEKNYFEKLVPYQPSNEILEALVNIDAIFVTSNYDLEIEKHAQRLRNSVKSINDLQEFVINNDSKLEWGDILHIHGTPHCDPNFFVSSSADYSKTYHKEKHNFEQLKKWFSTKNLTVLFVGVSLEEDEILSLLAPKNKHYALMKADKTNDPKIDKEYRNLYSTFFKNENHTSIIWYGSSFDDLPVFIKKLTDKINEETGLSPQNREWQLLLNPISTEDEVINALNNNADNGTFLNALYKKILTLNDKEIPELILHSTFKSNVVKNTVINNFDSFWNFVDQNKESLSLEEWKILKVLFSKGNQNYYINSLYNLYKYGIDYQKISIDELVNIRSAIGTTASIPFTKFIKDCDLMGYWFINQFTPKDSKDTYSKSIYLTNDVKEKLKLNLNSSQIIELINTVELSQEIIPYSIEELISEGGILEILYILLSKNHIFINEESLLEKIPEELISRKVIQKILVKLDNDISLESNLVEKLINNINFNDQTFGSELNSFVQRHSSELEKQQILPLDNYHELITGGASFIVRNNSFITVEQILNLSEQELLNILLTSQENQFNPKKPWEENTVNATIDFCIELLTNNSNKELQEKFWTFLSNNSKKLFNRYSSLFYKLAIIEELPKNIINFSISTCLENMNDNHFSHDKEKFFTYFVQQNNLNTQIINKLFSISPNNLDSSLSDNKTFDISLFINSELGKYLITLIELAIKHKKYITDIKEKIDNLSHGPYKQFMKGVFLYEYDISTEIVNYETFLGYIYYHIGMPDNIRKLFEKLVSNLLKTKINDNNALSYALLIALDYIEPREIMFQHNNFNYMVNLIFLSQEKFRYENDWLKQLILQKIKVIIFFHHLHILFKKINLTAINT
;
A
#
# COMPACT_ATOMS: atom_id res chain seq x y z
N MET A 1 12.41 -62.57 10.77
CA MET A 1 12.32 -62.28 9.32
C MET A 1 11.19 -63.12 8.75
N GLU A 2 9.97 -62.61 8.76
CA GLU A 2 8.86 -63.25 8.05
C GLU A 2 9.12 -63.16 6.54
N LYS A 3 8.91 -64.27 5.82
CA LYS A 3 8.99 -64.30 4.36
C LYS A 3 7.91 -63.37 3.80
N GLN A 4 8.30 -62.43 2.93
CA GLN A 4 7.37 -61.65 2.13
C GLN A 4 6.39 -62.60 1.41
N THR A 5 5.10 -62.27 1.45
CA THR A 5 3.99 -63.08 0.89
C THR A 5 3.79 -62.87 -0.61
N TYR A 6 4.55 -61.95 -1.20
CA TYR A 6 4.60 -61.63 -2.63
C TYR A 6 6.05 -61.70 -3.13
N THR A 7 6.24 -61.87 -4.43
CA THR A 7 7.56 -61.84 -5.10
C THR A 7 7.93 -60.44 -5.56
N ASP A 8 9.22 -60.16 -5.70
CA ASP A 8 9.70 -58.88 -6.26
C ASP A 8 9.18 -58.65 -7.69
N GLU A 9 9.01 -59.72 -8.47
CA GLU A 9 8.45 -59.65 -9.83
C GLU A 9 6.98 -59.18 -9.80
N GLU A 10 6.16 -59.74 -8.91
CA GLU A 10 4.77 -59.33 -8.73
C GLU A 10 4.66 -57.86 -8.28
N PHE A 11 5.50 -57.43 -7.34
CA PHE A 11 5.53 -56.06 -6.86
C PHE A 11 5.95 -55.06 -7.95
N ASN A 12 7.04 -55.35 -8.67
CA ASN A 12 7.53 -54.45 -9.73
C ASN A 12 6.56 -54.40 -10.92
N SER A 13 5.87 -55.50 -11.22
CA SER A 13 4.82 -55.54 -12.24
C SER A 13 3.62 -54.66 -11.84
N LEU A 14 3.16 -54.76 -10.59
CA LEU A 14 2.14 -53.87 -10.03
C LEU A 14 2.55 -52.39 -10.15
N VAL A 15 3.75 -52.03 -9.68
CA VAL A 15 4.27 -50.66 -9.74
C VAL A 15 4.27 -50.15 -11.19
N THR A 16 4.83 -50.94 -12.12
CA THR A 16 4.92 -50.56 -13.54
C THR A 16 3.54 -50.26 -14.12
N ASP A 17 2.55 -51.09 -13.81
CA ASP A 17 1.20 -50.94 -14.34
C ASP A 17 0.45 -49.76 -13.73
N LEU A 18 0.66 -49.48 -12.44
CA LEU A 18 0.10 -48.31 -11.78
C LEU A 18 0.75 -47.02 -12.29
N VAL A 19 2.07 -46.97 -12.44
CA VAL A 19 2.81 -45.82 -13.01
C VAL A 19 2.34 -45.51 -14.43
N GLN A 20 2.16 -46.52 -15.27
CA GLN A 20 1.62 -46.33 -16.62
C GLN A 20 0.18 -45.82 -16.60
N ALA A 21 -0.64 -46.27 -15.66
CA ALA A 21 -2.03 -45.82 -15.52
C ALA A 21 -2.09 -44.36 -15.06
N ILE A 22 -1.26 -43.97 -14.10
CA ILE A 22 -1.11 -42.59 -13.61
C ILE A 22 -0.74 -41.65 -14.75
N ARG A 23 0.32 -41.98 -15.50
CA ARG A 23 0.76 -41.17 -16.67
C ARG A 23 -0.32 -41.01 -17.74
N LYS A 24 -1.28 -41.93 -17.80
CA LYS A 24 -2.43 -41.90 -18.73
C LYS A 24 -3.71 -41.34 -18.09
N GLN A 25 -3.68 -40.95 -16.81
CA GLN A 25 -4.83 -40.51 -16.01
C GLN A 25 -5.97 -41.54 -16.01
N LYS A 26 -5.62 -42.81 -15.80
CA LYS A 26 -6.53 -43.97 -15.88
C LYS A 26 -6.51 -44.86 -14.65
N LEU A 27 -5.85 -44.42 -13.58
CA LEU A 27 -5.81 -45.15 -12.31
C LEU A 27 -7.08 -44.84 -11.51
N VAL A 28 -7.78 -45.90 -11.11
CA VAL A 28 -8.86 -45.86 -10.12
C VAL A 28 -8.39 -46.60 -8.87
N ILE A 29 -8.50 -45.97 -7.71
CA ILE A 29 -8.31 -46.63 -6.42
C ILE A 29 -9.67 -46.81 -5.78
N PHE A 30 -10.06 -48.06 -5.56
CA PHE A 30 -11.29 -48.41 -4.87
C PHE A 30 -11.00 -48.65 -3.39
N VAL A 31 -11.51 -47.78 -2.53
CA VAL A 31 -11.29 -47.83 -1.07
C VAL A 31 -12.51 -48.44 -0.39
N GLY A 32 -12.32 -49.56 0.30
CA GLY A 32 -13.36 -50.25 1.07
C GLY A 32 -13.40 -49.86 2.54
N ALA A 33 -14.43 -50.35 3.24
CA ALA A 33 -14.65 -50.07 4.66
C ALA A 33 -13.52 -50.58 5.56
N GLY A 34 -12.72 -51.55 5.10
CA GLY A 34 -11.55 -52.03 5.82
C GLY A 34 -10.55 -50.91 6.15
N VAL A 35 -10.44 -49.89 5.30
CA VAL A 35 -9.58 -48.73 5.56
C VAL A 35 -10.17 -47.83 6.65
N SER A 36 -11.48 -47.55 6.63
CA SER A 36 -12.13 -46.68 7.63
C SER A 36 -12.23 -47.35 9.01
N ILE A 37 -12.33 -48.68 9.08
CA ILE A 37 -12.46 -49.42 10.36
C ILE A 37 -11.27 -49.15 11.30
N SER A 38 -10.05 -48.99 10.78
CA SER A 38 -8.87 -48.70 11.61
C SER A 38 -8.96 -47.34 12.32
N GLN A 39 -9.78 -46.41 11.83
CA GLN A 39 -10.03 -45.12 12.47
C GLN A 39 -11.17 -45.15 13.51
N GLY A 40 -11.78 -46.32 13.72
CA GLY A 40 -12.89 -46.52 14.66
C GLY A 40 -14.28 -46.47 14.03
N TYR A 41 -14.38 -46.40 12.70
CA TYR A 41 -15.66 -46.54 12.02
C TYR A 41 -16.21 -47.97 12.14
N PRO A 42 -17.54 -48.14 12.19
CA PRO A 42 -18.17 -49.42 12.41
C PRO A 42 -18.05 -50.30 11.19
N ASN A 43 -17.84 -51.60 11.40
CA ASN A 43 -18.13 -52.58 10.36
C ASN A 43 -19.65 -52.65 10.10
N TRP A 44 -20.06 -53.43 9.10
CA TRP A 44 -21.48 -53.52 8.71
C TRP A 44 -22.44 -53.99 9.81
N ASN A 45 -22.00 -54.89 10.71
CA ASN A 45 -22.81 -55.36 11.83
C ASN A 45 -23.00 -54.25 12.88
N ASP A 46 -21.92 -53.54 13.19
CA ASP A 46 -21.94 -52.46 14.17
C ASP A 46 -22.73 -51.26 13.64
N TYR A 47 -22.63 -50.93 12.34
CA TYR A 47 -23.41 -49.87 11.69
C TYR A 47 -24.91 -50.13 11.87
N VAL A 48 -25.42 -51.31 11.52
CA VAL A 48 -26.84 -51.63 11.66
C VAL A 48 -27.28 -51.64 13.12
N THR A 49 -26.43 -52.11 14.03
CA THR A 49 -26.71 -52.09 15.46
C THR A 49 -26.84 -50.66 16.00
N HIS A 50 -25.93 -49.77 15.62
CA HIS A 50 -25.95 -48.35 16.01
C HIS A 50 -27.13 -47.61 15.37
N LEU A 51 -27.44 -47.86 14.11
CA LEU A 51 -28.59 -47.29 13.40
C LEU A 51 -29.90 -47.61 14.13
N ILE A 52 -30.12 -48.88 14.50
CA ILE A 52 -31.33 -49.30 15.21
C ILE A 52 -31.44 -48.59 16.56
N LYS A 53 -30.36 -48.56 17.34
CA LYS A 53 -30.33 -47.89 18.65
C LYS A 53 -30.57 -46.38 18.54
N TYR A 54 -29.96 -45.74 17.53
CA TYR A 54 -30.15 -44.31 17.26
C TYR A 54 -31.61 -44.01 17.03
N TRP A 55 -32.25 -44.72 16.10
CA TRP A 55 -33.65 -44.49 15.76
C TRP A 55 -34.60 -44.80 16.91
N GLN A 56 -34.33 -45.85 17.67
CA GLN A 56 -35.08 -46.18 18.88
C GLN A 56 -35.05 -45.01 19.88
N SER A 57 -33.88 -44.41 20.12
CA SER A 57 -33.73 -43.23 20.99
C SER A 57 -34.37 -41.98 20.39
N TYR A 58 -34.11 -41.70 19.11
CA TYR A 58 -34.56 -40.49 18.41
C TYR A 58 -36.09 -40.38 18.43
N LEU A 59 -36.80 -41.49 18.19
CA LEU A 59 -38.25 -41.56 18.18
C LEU A 59 -38.91 -41.13 19.52
N LEU A 60 -38.23 -41.28 20.66
CA LEU A 60 -38.74 -40.82 21.96
C LEU A 60 -38.59 -39.31 22.17
N ASN A 61 -37.74 -38.66 21.38
CA ASN A 61 -37.40 -37.24 21.51
C ASN A 61 -38.11 -36.36 20.47
N ILE A 62 -38.94 -36.93 19.59
CA ILE A 62 -39.68 -36.16 18.59
C ILE A 62 -40.92 -35.55 19.25
N GLU A 63 -40.99 -34.22 19.27
CA GLU A 63 -42.17 -33.49 19.74
C GLU A 63 -43.41 -33.87 18.92
N ASN A 64 -44.55 -34.07 19.59
CA ASN A 64 -45.85 -34.37 18.99
C ASN A 64 -46.00 -35.77 18.33
N VAL A 65 -45.07 -36.70 18.54
CA VAL A 65 -45.22 -38.11 18.11
C VAL A 65 -45.52 -39.01 19.31
N SER A 66 -46.75 -39.54 19.40
CA SER A 66 -47.11 -40.55 20.40
C SER A 66 -46.96 -41.96 19.82
N ILE A 67 -46.01 -42.73 20.35
CA ILE A 67 -45.67 -44.06 19.85
C ILE A 67 -46.17 -45.12 20.84
N GLY A 68 -47.00 -46.05 20.34
CA GLY A 68 -47.41 -47.22 21.11
C GLY A 68 -46.21 -48.10 21.49
N ARG A 69 -46.24 -48.69 22.69
CA ARG A 69 -45.12 -49.48 23.24
C ARG A 69 -44.68 -50.62 22.32
N GLU A 70 -45.63 -51.24 21.62
CA GLU A 70 -45.40 -52.28 20.64
C GLU A 70 -44.59 -51.81 19.43
N LYS A 71 -44.85 -50.59 18.93
CA LYS A 71 -44.10 -49.98 17.81
C LYS A 71 -42.68 -49.60 18.21
N TYR A 72 -42.44 -49.33 19.49
CA TYR A 72 -41.10 -49.07 20.02
C TYR A 72 -40.30 -50.37 20.23
N LEU A 73 -40.91 -51.41 20.81
CA LEU A 73 -40.23 -52.69 21.09
C LEU A 73 -39.92 -53.52 19.83
N VAL A 74 -40.52 -53.17 18.69
CA VAL A 74 -40.21 -53.84 17.40
C VAL A 74 -38.73 -53.69 17.01
N PHE A 75 -38.09 -52.57 17.36
CA PHE A 75 -36.67 -52.32 17.06
C PHE A 75 -35.76 -53.31 17.79
N ASP A 76 -36.07 -53.69 19.04
CA ASP A 76 -35.34 -54.73 19.78
C ASP A 76 -35.47 -56.10 19.10
N THR A 77 -36.66 -56.38 18.56
CA THR A 77 -36.95 -57.63 17.85
C THR A 77 -36.21 -57.70 16.52
N ILE A 78 -36.19 -56.60 15.76
CA ILE A 78 -35.42 -56.48 14.52
C ILE A 78 -33.93 -56.69 14.79
N SER A 79 -33.38 -56.03 15.83
CA SER A 79 -31.97 -56.15 16.22
C SER A 79 -31.57 -57.61 16.50
N LYS A 80 -32.38 -58.33 17.30
CA LYS A 80 -32.13 -59.72 17.71
C LYS A 80 -32.45 -60.78 16.65
N SER A 81 -33.04 -60.40 15.51
CA SER A 81 -33.43 -61.35 14.47
C SER A 81 -32.22 -61.95 13.73
N ASN A 82 -32.39 -63.17 13.19
CA ASN A 82 -31.40 -63.86 12.34
C ASN A 82 -31.40 -63.35 10.87
N LEU A 83 -32.06 -62.23 10.59
CA LEU A 83 -32.09 -61.64 9.25
C LEU A 83 -30.73 -61.06 8.89
N ASN A 84 -30.41 -61.00 7.60
CA ASN A 84 -29.23 -60.26 7.16
C ASN A 84 -29.41 -58.75 7.44
N ASN A 85 -28.29 -58.05 7.56
CA ASN A 85 -28.27 -56.63 7.91
C ASN A 85 -29.02 -55.75 6.91
N LYS A 86 -28.89 -55.99 5.60
CA LYS A 86 -29.62 -55.26 4.54
C LYS A 86 -31.14 -55.33 4.77
N ARG A 87 -31.65 -56.49 5.21
CA ARG A 87 -33.06 -56.73 5.52
C ARG A 87 -33.49 -56.13 6.85
N LYS A 88 -32.61 -56.09 7.85
CA LYS A 88 -32.88 -55.37 9.11
C LYS A 88 -33.10 -53.89 8.84
N VAL A 89 -32.28 -53.27 7.99
CA VAL A 89 -32.45 -51.87 7.58
C VAL A 89 -33.78 -51.65 6.83
N ASP A 90 -34.21 -52.57 5.95
CA ASP A 90 -35.54 -52.50 5.32
C ASP A 90 -36.66 -52.41 6.36
N LEU A 91 -36.61 -53.27 7.39
CA LEU A 91 -37.63 -53.32 8.44
C LEU A 91 -37.61 -52.08 9.33
N VAL A 92 -36.42 -51.54 9.62
CA VAL A 92 -36.24 -50.25 10.32
C VAL A 92 -36.90 -49.13 9.52
N ASN A 93 -36.55 -48.99 8.24
CA ASN A 93 -37.11 -47.96 7.37
C ASN A 93 -38.63 -48.08 7.23
N HIS A 94 -39.15 -49.31 7.08
CA HIS A 94 -40.59 -49.55 7.02
C HIS A 94 -41.30 -49.17 8.33
N SER A 95 -40.70 -49.53 9.47
CA SER A 95 -41.23 -49.19 10.80
C SER A 95 -41.24 -47.67 11.00
N LEU A 96 -40.14 -46.98 10.68
CA LEU A 96 -40.03 -45.52 10.76
C LEU A 96 -41.06 -44.81 9.89
N LYS A 97 -41.22 -45.24 8.64
CA LYS A 97 -42.20 -44.69 7.71
C LYS A 97 -43.64 -44.88 8.19
N SER A 98 -43.92 -45.98 8.89
CA SER A 98 -45.24 -46.22 9.52
C SER A 98 -45.51 -45.36 10.77
N ILE A 99 -44.44 -44.85 11.41
CA ILE A 99 -44.52 -44.03 12.63
C ILE A 99 -44.55 -42.54 12.27
N LEU A 100 -43.66 -42.10 11.38
CA LEU A 100 -43.42 -40.69 11.03
C LEU A 100 -44.24 -40.22 9.81
N GLY A 101 -44.70 -41.14 8.97
CA GLY A 101 -45.22 -40.83 7.64
C GLY A 101 -44.12 -40.65 6.60
N GLU A 102 -44.49 -40.61 5.32
CA GLU A 102 -43.55 -40.57 4.18
C GLU A 102 -42.65 -39.33 4.17
N GLU A 103 -43.26 -38.14 4.28
CA GLU A 103 -42.55 -36.86 4.13
C GLU A 103 -41.54 -36.65 5.27
N GLU A 104 -41.97 -36.90 6.52
CA GLU A 104 -41.09 -36.74 7.68
C GLU A 104 -40.00 -37.82 7.72
N PHE A 105 -40.30 -39.05 7.26
CA PHE A 105 -39.27 -40.07 7.09
C PHE A 105 -38.22 -39.64 6.07
N LYS A 106 -38.61 -39.17 4.87
CA LYS A 106 -37.66 -38.73 3.83
C LYS A 106 -36.75 -37.62 4.33
N LYS A 107 -37.31 -36.62 5.03
CA LYS A 107 -36.55 -35.50 5.60
C LYS A 107 -35.49 -35.94 6.60
N ASN A 108 -35.79 -36.99 7.39
CA ASN A 108 -34.95 -37.44 8.49
C ASN A 108 -34.16 -38.73 8.20
N ARG A 109 -34.35 -39.38 7.05
CA ARG A 109 -33.78 -40.71 6.72
C ARG A 109 -32.28 -40.82 7.00
N LEU A 110 -31.51 -39.78 6.65
CA LEU A 110 -30.05 -39.73 6.79
C LEU A 110 -29.57 -39.09 8.11
N ASN A 111 -30.46 -38.84 9.08
CA ASN A 111 -30.08 -38.18 10.32
C ASN A 111 -29.06 -39.00 11.13
N PHE A 112 -29.16 -40.33 11.11
CA PHE A 112 -28.15 -41.16 11.76
C PHE A 112 -26.79 -40.94 11.10
N GLU A 113 -26.72 -41.08 9.78
CA GLU A 113 -25.49 -40.99 9.00
C GLU A 113 -24.83 -39.63 9.14
N LYS A 114 -25.61 -38.53 9.09
CA LYS A 114 -25.12 -37.17 9.35
C LYS A 114 -24.54 -37.04 10.75
N ASN A 115 -25.23 -37.56 11.77
CA ASN A 115 -24.72 -37.47 13.13
C ASN A 115 -23.50 -38.39 13.35
N TYR A 116 -23.44 -39.53 12.69
CA TYR A 116 -22.46 -40.57 12.96
C TYR A 116 -21.17 -40.44 12.13
N PHE A 117 -21.27 -40.12 10.83
CA PHE A 117 -20.12 -40.04 9.93
C PHE A 117 -19.59 -38.62 9.71
N GLU A 118 -20.40 -37.59 9.96
CA GLU A 118 -19.98 -36.18 9.80
C GLU A 118 -19.59 -35.54 11.13
N LYS A 119 -20.42 -35.72 12.19
CA LYS A 119 -20.23 -35.01 13.47
C LYS A 119 -19.34 -35.73 14.47
N LEU A 120 -19.26 -37.06 14.44
CA LEU A 120 -18.35 -37.79 15.33
C LEU A 120 -16.94 -37.72 14.78
N VAL A 121 -15.99 -37.36 15.64
CA VAL A 121 -14.56 -37.34 15.30
C VAL A 121 -14.02 -38.76 15.49
N PRO A 122 -13.27 -39.32 14.53
CA PRO A 122 -12.66 -40.63 14.68
C PRO A 122 -11.65 -40.64 15.84
N TYR A 123 -11.39 -41.83 16.41
CA TYR A 123 -10.38 -41.97 17.48
C TYR A 123 -8.97 -41.62 16.98
N GLN A 124 -8.70 -41.90 15.70
CA GLN A 124 -7.48 -41.54 15.00
C GLN A 124 -7.85 -40.61 13.83
N PRO A 125 -7.54 -39.30 13.90
CA PRO A 125 -7.87 -38.32 12.86
C PRO A 125 -7.00 -38.46 11.59
N SER A 126 -6.02 -39.36 11.61
CA SER A 126 -5.19 -39.68 10.45
C SER A 126 -5.14 -41.17 10.20
N ASN A 127 -5.12 -41.55 8.93
CA ASN A 127 -5.05 -42.91 8.45
C ASN A 127 -3.84 -43.07 7.52
N GLU A 128 -2.84 -43.85 7.95
CA GLU A 128 -1.61 -44.07 7.19
C GLU A 128 -1.85 -44.58 5.76
N ILE A 129 -2.90 -45.39 5.56
CA ILE A 129 -3.27 -45.90 4.24
C ILE A 129 -3.78 -44.74 3.38
N LEU A 130 -4.72 -43.94 3.88
CA LEU A 130 -5.28 -42.81 3.13
C LEU A 130 -4.23 -41.74 2.85
N GLU A 131 -3.41 -41.37 3.85
CA GLU A 131 -2.30 -40.41 3.69
C GLU A 131 -1.37 -40.82 2.54
N ALA A 132 -1.01 -42.11 2.46
CA ALA A 132 -0.18 -42.62 1.39
C ALA A 132 -0.92 -42.66 0.03
N LEU A 133 -2.21 -43.02 0.01
CA LEU A 133 -2.98 -43.13 -1.24
C LEU A 133 -3.35 -41.78 -1.85
N VAL A 134 -3.75 -40.77 -1.07
CA VAL A 134 -4.16 -39.46 -1.61
C VAL A 134 -3.00 -38.70 -2.28
N ASN A 135 -1.77 -39.13 -2.00
CA ASN A 135 -0.55 -38.68 -2.68
C ASN A 135 -0.40 -39.21 -4.11
N ILE A 136 -1.15 -40.25 -4.48
CA ILE A 136 -1.15 -40.78 -5.84
C ILE A 136 -2.19 -40.06 -6.69
N ASP A 137 -1.81 -39.83 -7.93
CA ASP A 137 -2.65 -39.22 -8.94
C ASP A 137 -3.69 -40.21 -9.48
N ALA A 138 -4.79 -40.38 -8.74
CA ALA A 138 -5.85 -41.33 -9.03
C ALA A 138 -7.26 -40.72 -8.93
N ILE A 139 -8.22 -41.46 -9.48
CA ILE A 139 -9.66 -41.30 -9.24
C ILE A 139 -10.02 -42.21 -8.06
N PHE A 140 -10.72 -41.68 -7.05
CA PHE A 140 -11.14 -42.47 -5.91
C PHE A 140 -12.59 -42.90 -6.06
N VAL A 141 -12.84 -44.17 -5.76
CA VAL A 141 -14.19 -44.73 -5.74
C VAL A 141 -14.37 -45.47 -4.43
N THR A 142 -15.51 -45.30 -3.78
CA THR A 142 -15.78 -45.98 -2.51
C THR A 142 -17.26 -46.32 -2.36
N SER A 143 -17.52 -47.37 -1.57
CA SER A 143 -18.83 -47.75 -1.06
C SER A 143 -19.06 -47.25 0.37
N ASN A 144 -18.09 -46.53 0.96
CA ASN A 144 -18.14 -46.06 2.33
C ASN A 144 -19.00 -44.80 2.45
N TYR A 145 -19.58 -44.59 3.64
CA TYR A 145 -20.41 -43.42 3.94
C TYR A 145 -19.63 -42.27 4.56
N ASP A 146 -18.44 -42.54 5.13
CA ASP A 146 -17.58 -41.51 5.71
C ASP A 146 -16.93 -40.63 4.62
N LEU A 147 -16.41 -39.47 5.04
CA LEU A 147 -15.72 -38.52 4.17
C LEU A 147 -14.21 -38.49 4.44
N GLU A 148 -13.62 -39.62 4.84
CA GLU A 148 -12.22 -39.64 5.24
C GLU A 148 -11.28 -39.43 4.05
N ILE A 149 -11.60 -39.96 2.85
CA ILE A 149 -10.79 -39.72 1.65
C ILE A 149 -10.73 -38.21 1.35
N GLU A 150 -11.86 -37.51 1.45
CA GLU A 150 -11.97 -36.06 1.28
C GLU A 150 -11.12 -35.32 2.30
N LYS A 151 -11.26 -35.64 3.59
CA LYS A 151 -10.53 -34.98 4.68
C LYS A 151 -9.02 -35.08 4.47
N HIS A 152 -8.51 -36.25 4.09
CA HIS A 152 -7.10 -36.46 3.81
C HIS A 152 -6.67 -35.74 2.52
N ALA A 153 -7.47 -35.80 1.46
CA ALA A 153 -7.16 -35.12 0.20
C ALA A 153 -7.15 -33.58 0.32
N GLN A 154 -8.04 -33.01 1.14
CA GLN A 154 -8.15 -31.56 1.34
C GLN A 154 -6.92 -30.95 2.01
N ARG A 155 -6.16 -31.73 2.79
CA ARG A 155 -4.88 -31.29 3.35
C ARG A 155 -3.89 -30.96 2.24
N LEU A 156 -3.75 -31.84 1.25
CA LEU A 156 -2.72 -31.75 0.23
C LEU A 156 -3.16 -31.04 -1.06
N ARG A 157 -4.47 -30.99 -1.33
CA ARG A 157 -5.04 -30.42 -2.56
C ARG A 157 -5.80 -29.13 -2.25
N ASN A 158 -5.77 -28.18 -3.19
CA ASN A 158 -6.49 -26.90 -3.06
C ASN A 158 -8.01 -27.07 -3.23
N SER A 159 -8.43 -28.05 -4.01
CA SER A 159 -9.84 -28.39 -4.24
C SER A 159 -9.98 -29.91 -4.24
N VAL A 160 -11.00 -30.39 -3.55
CA VAL A 160 -11.42 -31.80 -3.57
C VAL A 160 -12.87 -31.82 -4.02
N LYS A 161 -13.15 -32.66 -5.01
CA LYS A 161 -14.48 -32.81 -5.58
C LYS A 161 -15.04 -34.16 -5.17
N SER A 162 -15.99 -34.12 -4.23
CA SER A 162 -16.76 -35.30 -3.81
C SER A 162 -18.03 -35.39 -4.63
N ILE A 163 -18.31 -36.58 -5.13
CA ILE A 163 -19.51 -36.95 -5.89
C ILE A 163 -20.30 -37.88 -4.98
N ASN A 164 -21.36 -37.34 -4.40
CA ASN A 164 -21.99 -37.90 -3.21
C ASN A 164 -22.79 -39.17 -3.49
N ASP A 165 -23.24 -39.39 -4.71
CA ASP A 165 -23.99 -40.57 -5.12
C ASP A 165 -23.89 -40.82 -6.65
N LEU A 166 -24.47 -41.93 -7.11
CA LEU A 166 -24.52 -42.27 -8.54
C LEU A 166 -25.39 -41.33 -9.37
N GLN A 167 -26.37 -40.64 -8.76
CA GLN A 167 -27.21 -39.69 -9.48
C GLN A 167 -26.44 -38.41 -9.81
N GLU A 168 -25.64 -37.92 -8.87
CA GLU A 168 -24.72 -36.81 -9.04
C GLU A 168 -23.63 -37.12 -10.07
N PHE A 169 -23.13 -38.35 -10.10
CA PHE A 169 -22.23 -38.81 -11.17
C PHE A 169 -22.87 -38.67 -12.57
N VAL A 170 -24.14 -39.02 -12.71
CA VAL A 170 -24.83 -38.97 -14.02
C VAL A 170 -25.20 -37.55 -14.42
N ILE A 171 -25.83 -36.77 -13.51
CA ILE A 171 -26.40 -35.45 -13.85
C ILE A 171 -25.35 -34.35 -13.78
N ASN A 172 -24.57 -34.29 -12.71
CA ASN A 172 -23.67 -33.15 -12.45
C ASN A 172 -22.29 -33.34 -13.07
N ASN A 173 -21.91 -34.58 -13.39
CA ASN A 173 -20.57 -34.93 -13.87
C ASN A 173 -20.55 -35.50 -15.29
N ASP A 174 -21.65 -35.39 -16.04
CA ASP A 174 -21.77 -35.93 -17.41
C ASP A 174 -21.34 -37.40 -17.55
N SER A 175 -21.53 -38.20 -16.49
CA SER A 175 -21.06 -39.59 -16.41
C SER A 175 -19.56 -39.76 -16.66
N LYS A 176 -18.74 -38.80 -16.19
CA LYS A 176 -17.29 -38.84 -16.27
C LYS A 176 -16.66 -38.54 -14.91
N LEU A 177 -15.55 -39.22 -14.63
CA LEU A 177 -14.68 -38.91 -13.50
C LEU A 177 -13.34 -38.41 -14.05
N GLU A 178 -12.80 -37.40 -13.38
CA GLU A 178 -11.48 -36.84 -13.63
C GLU A 178 -10.56 -37.11 -12.46
N TRP A 179 -9.26 -36.92 -12.69
CA TRP A 179 -8.25 -37.14 -11.67
C TRP A 179 -8.54 -36.26 -10.43
N GLY A 180 -8.61 -36.91 -9.26
CA GLY A 180 -8.91 -36.26 -7.99
C GLY A 180 -10.39 -36.21 -7.61
N ASP A 181 -11.28 -36.65 -8.49
CA ASP A 181 -12.67 -36.90 -8.12
C ASP A 181 -12.76 -38.09 -7.13
N ILE A 182 -13.68 -37.98 -6.18
CA ILE A 182 -14.02 -39.02 -5.20
C ILE A 182 -15.51 -39.38 -5.40
N LEU A 183 -15.80 -40.62 -5.79
CA LEU A 183 -17.17 -41.11 -6.03
C LEU A 183 -17.63 -42.05 -4.91
N HIS A 184 -18.73 -41.68 -4.25
CA HIS A 184 -19.44 -42.53 -3.29
C HIS A 184 -20.58 -43.29 -3.96
N ILE A 185 -20.37 -44.55 -4.32
CA ILE A 185 -21.37 -45.35 -5.04
C ILE A 185 -22.63 -45.58 -4.18
N HIS A 186 -22.48 -45.69 -2.86
CA HIS A 186 -23.57 -45.94 -1.93
C HIS A 186 -24.18 -44.69 -1.28
N GLY A 187 -23.69 -43.50 -1.61
CA GLY A 187 -24.16 -42.27 -0.99
C GLY A 187 -23.28 -41.77 0.15
N THR A 188 -23.26 -40.45 0.36
CA THR A 188 -22.74 -39.78 1.57
C THR A 188 -23.90 -39.26 2.43
N PRO A 189 -23.66 -38.78 3.65
CA PRO A 189 -24.69 -38.08 4.45
C PRO A 189 -25.32 -36.86 3.76
N HIS A 190 -24.70 -36.32 2.70
CA HIS A 190 -25.15 -35.15 1.95
C HIS A 190 -25.91 -35.50 0.67
N CYS A 191 -25.98 -36.77 0.28
CA CYS A 191 -26.64 -37.21 -0.95
C CYS A 191 -28.18 -37.08 -0.88
N ASP A 192 -28.84 -37.23 -2.03
CA ASP A 192 -30.31 -37.36 -2.04
C ASP A 192 -30.69 -38.70 -1.35
N PRO A 193 -31.52 -38.68 -0.29
CA PRO A 193 -31.92 -39.88 0.44
C PRO A 193 -32.53 -40.97 -0.44
N ASN A 194 -33.02 -40.68 -1.66
CA ASN A 194 -33.55 -41.68 -2.59
C ASN A 194 -32.48 -42.52 -3.31
N PHE A 195 -31.22 -42.07 -3.28
CA PHE A 195 -30.07 -42.71 -3.91
C PHE A 195 -29.04 -43.23 -2.90
N PHE A 196 -29.26 -43.00 -1.60
CA PHE A 196 -28.50 -43.63 -0.53
C PHE A 196 -28.77 -45.14 -0.45
N VAL A 197 -27.71 -45.95 -0.41
CA VAL A 197 -27.78 -47.42 -0.48
C VAL A 197 -27.40 -48.03 0.87
N SER A 198 -28.40 -48.45 1.66
CA SER A 198 -28.16 -49.13 2.94
C SER A 198 -29.09 -50.32 3.24
N SER A 199 -30.13 -50.54 2.43
CA SER A 199 -31.11 -51.60 2.63
C SER A 199 -31.22 -52.54 1.42
N SER A 200 -31.82 -53.74 1.58
CA SER A 200 -31.96 -54.66 0.44
C SER A 200 -32.81 -54.06 -0.68
N ALA A 201 -33.80 -53.23 -0.33
CA ALA A 201 -34.59 -52.49 -1.31
C ALA A 201 -33.72 -51.51 -2.11
N ASP A 202 -32.80 -50.79 -1.46
CA ASP A 202 -31.92 -49.84 -2.14
C ASP A 202 -30.90 -50.54 -3.04
N TYR A 203 -30.30 -51.65 -2.60
CA TYR A 203 -29.42 -52.46 -3.46
C TYR A 203 -30.19 -52.96 -4.70
N SER A 204 -31.40 -53.51 -4.50
CA SER A 204 -32.24 -53.97 -5.61
C SER A 204 -32.62 -52.84 -6.57
N LYS A 205 -32.92 -51.65 -6.04
CA LYS A 205 -33.21 -50.46 -6.84
C LYS A 205 -32.00 -50.05 -7.67
N THR A 206 -30.85 -49.88 -7.03
CA THR A 206 -29.61 -49.35 -7.62
C THR A 206 -29.01 -50.28 -8.68
N TYR A 207 -28.96 -51.59 -8.40
CA TYR A 207 -28.24 -52.53 -9.23
C TYR A 207 -29.12 -53.36 -10.18
N HIS A 208 -30.45 -53.41 -9.95
CA HIS A 208 -31.35 -54.26 -10.76
C HIS A 208 -32.52 -53.51 -11.40
N LYS A 209 -33.35 -52.80 -10.61
CA LYS A 209 -34.62 -52.23 -11.09
C LYS A 209 -34.46 -50.90 -11.82
N GLU A 210 -33.73 -49.96 -11.22
CA GLU A 210 -33.52 -48.59 -11.71
C GLU A 210 -32.03 -48.37 -12.04
N LYS A 211 -31.42 -49.38 -12.65
CA LYS A 211 -29.97 -49.47 -12.87
C LYS A 211 -29.38 -48.47 -13.87
N HIS A 212 -30.12 -47.46 -14.32
CA HIS A 212 -29.63 -46.50 -15.31
C HIS A 212 -28.32 -45.86 -14.87
N ASN A 213 -28.27 -45.34 -13.63
CA ASN A 213 -27.08 -44.65 -13.13
C ASN A 213 -25.88 -45.61 -12.98
N PHE A 214 -26.14 -46.83 -12.49
CA PHE A 214 -25.12 -47.85 -12.38
C PHE A 214 -24.59 -48.34 -13.75
N GLU A 215 -25.47 -48.48 -14.75
CA GLU A 215 -25.07 -48.85 -16.11
C GLU A 215 -24.23 -47.75 -16.79
N GLN A 216 -24.46 -46.47 -16.48
CA GLN A 216 -23.55 -45.40 -16.93
C GLN A 216 -22.17 -45.54 -16.31
N LEU A 217 -22.09 -45.86 -15.01
CA LEU A 217 -20.80 -46.10 -14.34
C LEU A 217 -20.09 -47.31 -14.96
N LYS A 218 -20.81 -48.42 -15.18
CA LYS A 218 -20.28 -49.62 -15.84
C LYS A 218 -19.80 -49.35 -17.27
N LYS A 219 -20.53 -48.53 -18.03
CA LYS A 219 -20.12 -48.07 -19.35
C LYS A 219 -18.84 -47.23 -19.29
N TRP A 220 -18.71 -46.36 -18.29
CA TRP A 220 -17.49 -45.57 -18.08
C TRP A 220 -16.29 -46.48 -17.77
N PHE A 221 -16.44 -47.43 -16.83
CA PHE A 221 -15.39 -48.41 -16.50
C PHE A 221 -14.91 -49.22 -17.71
N SER A 222 -15.86 -49.69 -18.55
CA SER A 222 -15.54 -50.54 -19.71
C SER A 222 -14.95 -49.80 -20.90
N THR A 223 -15.25 -48.51 -21.09
CA THR A 223 -14.82 -47.74 -22.27
C THR A 223 -13.46 -47.05 -22.09
N LYS A 224 -13.01 -46.81 -20.86
CA LYS A 224 -11.82 -45.98 -20.58
C LYS A 224 -10.49 -46.73 -20.48
N ASN A 225 -10.51 -48.07 -20.49
CA ASN A 225 -9.32 -48.92 -20.31
C ASN A 225 -8.59 -48.58 -19.01
N LEU A 226 -9.32 -48.65 -17.89
CA LEU A 226 -8.85 -48.23 -16.57
C LEU A 226 -7.94 -49.30 -15.95
N THR A 227 -7.08 -48.87 -15.04
CA THR A 227 -6.42 -49.77 -14.09
C THR A 227 -7.07 -49.55 -12.72
N VAL A 228 -7.57 -50.60 -12.09
CA VAL A 228 -8.28 -50.52 -10.79
C VAL A 228 -7.45 -51.19 -9.71
N LEU A 229 -7.20 -50.49 -8.61
CA LEU A 229 -6.56 -51.01 -7.41
C LEU A 229 -7.56 -51.02 -6.26
N PHE A 230 -7.90 -52.20 -5.75
CA PHE A 230 -8.76 -52.38 -4.60
C PHE A 230 -7.95 -52.44 -3.30
N VAL A 231 -8.32 -51.59 -2.33
CA VAL A 231 -7.66 -51.47 -1.03
C VAL A 231 -8.70 -51.55 0.10
N GLY A 232 -8.49 -52.46 1.06
CA GLY A 232 -9.37 -52.63 2.22
C GLY A 232 -10.78 -53.15 1.88
N VAL A 233 -10.91 -53.93 0.81
CA VAL A 233 -12.17 -54.57 0.40
C VAL A 233 -12.12 -56.09 0.66
N SER A 234 -13.28 -56.71 0.84
CA SER A 234 -13.40 -58.18 0.97
C SER A 234 -13.65 -58.92 -0.35
N LEU A 235 -13.95 -58.19 -1.44
CA LEU A 235 -14.38 -58.73 -2.74
C LEU A 235 -15.66 -59.60 -2.68
N GLU A 236 -16.52 -59.38 -1.69
CA GLU A 236 -17.77 -60.15 -1.51
C GLU A 236 -18.99 -59.51 -2.20
N GLU A 237 -18.87 -58.26 -2.66
CA GLU A 237 -19.98 -57.55 -3.33
C GLU A 237 -19.95 -57.76 -4.85
N ASP A 238 -20.66 -58.78 -5.31
CA ASP A 238 -20.80 -59.13 -6.74
C ASP A 238 -21.25 -57.94 -7.60
N GLU A 239 -22.09 -57.05 -7.06
CA GLU A 239 -22.54 -55.86 -7.76
C GLU A 239 -21.37 -54.93 -8.11
N ILE A 240 -20.44 -54.70 -7.16
CA ILE A 240 -19.24 -53.89 -7.37
C ILE A 240 -18.26 -54.58 -8.31
N LEU A 241 -18.06 -55.90 -8.15
CA LEU A 241 -17.21 -56.68 -9.05
C LEU A 241 -17.72 -56.67 -10.49
N SER A 242 -19.02 -56.48 -10.71
CA SER A 242 -19.61 -56.38 -12.04
C SER A 242 -19.19 -55.13 -12.85
N LEU A 243 -18.53 -54.15 -12.20
CA LEU A 243 -17.92 -52.98 -12.87
C LEU A 243 -16.66 -53.36 -13.66
N LEU A 244 -16.01 -54.46 -13.30
CA LEU A 244 -14.72 -54.87 -13.82
C LEU A 244 -14.86 -55.44 -15.24
N ALA A 245 -14.05 -54.93 -16.16
CA ALA A 245 -14.09 -55.31 -17.57
C ALA A 245 -12.85 -56.14 -17.97
N PRO A 246 -12.98 -57.20 -18.78
CA PRO A 246 -11.85 -58.08 -19.14
C PRO A 246 -10.66 -57.38 -19.80
N LYS A 247 -10.89 -56.22 -20.43
CA LYS A 247 -9.86 -55.43 -21.13
C LYS A 247 -9.01 -54.58 -20.18
N ASN A 248 -9.49 -54.36 -18.96
CA ASN A 248 -8.86 -53.52 -17.96
C ASN A 248 -7.92 -54.36 -17.07
N LYS A 249 -6.98 -53.69 -16.39
CA LYS A 249 -6.13 -54.33 -15.38
C LYS A 249 -6.73 -54.10 -14.00
N HIS A 250 -6.92 -55.15 -13.22
CA HIS A 250 -7.44 -55.03 -11.85
C HIS A 250 -6.52 -55.73 -10.86
N TYR A 251 -6.29 -55.07 -9.73
CA TYR A 251 -5.48 -55.57 -8.63
C TYR A 251 -6.28 -55.45 -7.34
N ALA A 252 -6.14 -56.44 -6.45
CA ALA A 252 -6.69 -56.34 -5.10
C ALA A 252 -5.62 -56.70 -4.07
N LEU A 253 -5.47 -55.84 -3.06
CA LEU A 253 -4.57 -56.06 -1.94
C LEU A 253 -5.30 -56.85 -0.85
N MET A 254 -4.90 -58.10 -0.64
CA MET A 254 -5.57 -59.02 0.28
C MET A 254 -4.62 -59.48 1.39
N LYS A 255 -5.18 -59.66 2.60
CA LYS A 255 -4.47 -60.26 3.73
C LYS A 255 -4.37 -61.76 3.52
N ALA A 256 -3.19 -62.35 3.67
CA ALA A 256 -3.01 -63.79 3.64
C ALA A 256 -3.55 -64.42 4.92
N ASP A 257 -4.67 -65.12 4.83
CA ASP A 257 -5.17 -65.93 5.93
C ASP A 257 -4.14 -67.03 6.28
N LYS A 258 -3.90 -67.21 7.57
CA LYS A 258 -2.99 -68.20 8.14
C LYS A 258 -3.82 -69.28 8.85
N THR A 259 -3.68 -70.54 8.43
CA THR A 259 -4.10 -71.71 9.21
C THR A 259 -2.89 -72.29 9.93
N ASN A 260 -3.08 -73.40 10.65
CA ASN A 260 -1.97 -74.11 11.30
C ASN A 260 -1.10 -74.91 10.30
N ASP A 261 -1.46 -74.98 9.00
CA ASP A 261 -0.70 -75.72 7.98
C ASP A 261 -0.29 -74.82 6.78
N PRO A 262 1.01 -74.49 6.64
CA PRO A 262 1.50 -73.66 5.55
C PRO A 262 1.25 -74.19 4.13
N LYS A 263 1.06 -75.51 3.96
CA LYS A 263 0.73 -76.10 2.64
C LYS A 263 -0.72 -75.83 2.26
N ILE A 264 -1.64 -75.95 3.23
CA ILE A 264 -3.06 -75.63 3.03
C ILE A 264 -3.21 -74.14 2.72
N ASP A 265 -2.49 -73.29 3.46
CA ASP A 265 -2.51 -71.84 3.23
C ASP A 265 -2.04 -71.46 1.83
N LYS A 266 -1.00 -72.13 1.32
CA LYS A 266 -0.50 -71.91 -0.04
C LYS A 266 -1.53 -72.34 -1.09
N GLU A 267 -2.15 -73.50 -0.90
CA GLU A 267 -3.16 -74.02 -1.83
C GLU A 267 -4.42 -73.16 -1.85
N TYR A 268 -4.89 -72.72 -0.67
CA TYR A 268 -6.02 -71.80 -0.55
C TYR A 268 -5.74 -70.46 -1.24
N ARG A 269 -4.56 -69.86 -1.01
CA ARG A 269 -4.17 -68.62 -1.71
C ARG A 269 -4.13 -68.82 -3.22
N ASN A 270 -3.55 -69.92 -3.71
CA ASN A 270 -3.53 -70.23 -5.14
C ASN A 270 -4.94 -70.38 -5.72
N LEU A 271 -5.83 -71.09 -5.02
CA LEU A 271 -7.24 -71.26 -5.40
C LEU A 271 -7.95 -69.91 -5.47
N TYR A 272 -7.85 -69.11 -4.41
CA TYR A 272 -8.47 -67.78 -4.30
C TYR A 272 -7.95 -66.84 -5.39
N SER A 273 -6.63 -66.73 -5.55
CA SER A 273 -6.00 -65.92 -6.60
C SER A 273 -6.41 -66.37 -8.01
N THR A 274 -6.51 -67.68 -8.27
CA THR A 274 -6.92 -68.21 -9.59
C THR A 274 -8.39 -67.98 -9.86
N PHE A 275 -9.26 -68.13 -8.85
CA PHE A 275 -10.68 -67.84 -8.96
C PHE A 275 -10.93 -66.39 -9.39
N PHE A 276 -10.44 -65.41 -8.63
CA PHE A 276 -10.67 -64.00 -8.97
C PHE A 276 -9.97 -63.55 -10.26
N LYS A 277 -8.84 -64.16 -10.62
CA LYS A 277 -8.17 -63.91 -11.90
C LYS A 277 -9.02 -64.39 -13.08
N ASN A 278 -9.68 -65.53 -12.95
CA ASN A 278 -10.47 -66.12 -14.03
C ASN A 278 -11.88 -65.54 -14.11
N GLU A 279 -12.55 -65.38 -12.97
CA GLU A 279 -13.96 -64.97 -12.91
C GLU A 279 -14.13 -63.44 -12.97
N ASN A 280 -13.21 -62.67 -12.38
CA ASN A 280 -13.33 -61.21 -12.25
C ASN A 280 -12.19 -60.43 -12.91
N HIS A 281 -11.23 -61.12 -13.53
CA HIS A 281 -10.04 -60.52 -14.14
C HIS A 281 -9.20 -59.70 -13.15
N THR A 282 -9.12 -60.15 -11.89
CA THR A 282 -8.43 -59.44 -10.81
C THR A 282 -7.22 -60.23 -10.31
N SER A 283 -6.07 -59.57 -10.30
CA SER A 283 -4.82 -60.13 -9.75
C SER A 283 -4.73 -59.83 -8.26
N ILE A 284 -4.62 -60.88 -7.44
CA ILE A 284 -4.51 -60.74 -5.99
C ILE A 284 -3.05 -60.53 -5.59
N ILE A 285 -2.79 -59.49 -4.80
CA ILE A 285 -1.49 -59.24 -4.18
C ILE A 285 -1.63 -59.43 -2.68
N TRP A 286 -0.93 -60.44 -2.16
CA TRP A 286 -0.94 -60.76 -0.73
C TRP A 286 0.05 -59.86 0.00
N TYR A 287 -0.43 -58.79 0.64
CA TYR A 287 0.45 -57.76 1.21
C TYR A 287 1.12 -58.16 2.53
N GLY A 288 0.52 -59.09 3.26
CA GLY A 288 0.98 -59.54 4.57
C GLY A 288 0.00 -60.51 5.21
N SER A 289 0.14 -60.74 6.52
CA SER A 289 -0.68 -61.71 7.28
C SER A 289 -1.54 -61.08 8.38
N SER A 290 -1.28 -59.82 8.73
CA SER A 290 -2.15 -58.98 9.55
C SER A 290 -2.71 -57.83 8.70
N PHE A 291 -3.80 -57.22 9.15
CA PHE A 291 -4.24 -55.94 8.57
C PHE A 291 -3.19 -54.84 8.80
N ASP A 292 -2.44 -54.92 9.91
CA ASP A 292 -1.37 -53.96 10.26
C ASP A 292 -0.21 -53.96 9.25
N ASP A 293 -0.11 -54.97 8.39
CA ASP A 293 0.89 -55.01 7.31
C ASP A 293 0.47 -54.13 6.10
N LEU A 294 -0.81 -53.76 5.98
CA LEU A 294 -1.34 -53.00 4.85
C LEU A 294 -0.77 -51.57 4.76
N PRO A 295 -0.73 -50.76 5.84
CA PRO A 295 -0.10 -49.44 5.80
C PRO A 295 1.36 -49.49 5.34
N VAL A 296 2.13 -50.45 5.86
CA VAL A 296 3.55 -50.64 5.51
C VAL A 296 3.70 -50.97 4.02
N PHE A 297 2.87 -51.86 3.49
CA PHE A 297 2.87 -52.21 2.08
C PHE A 297 2.48 -51.03 1.18
N ILE A 298 1.42 -50.32 1.53
CA ILE A 298 0.94 -49.15 0.78
C ILE A 298 2.00 -48.04 0.75
N LYS A 299 2.66 -47.76 1.88
CA LYS A 299 3.76 -46.80 1.92
C LYS A 299 4.89 -47.20 0.97
N LYS A 300 5.36 -48.45 1.04
CA LYS A 300 6.37 -48.98 0.10
C LYS A 300 5.94 -48.86 -1.37
N LEU A 301 4.67 -49.14 -1.66
CA LEU A 301 4.11 -49.06 -3.01
C LEU A 301 4.08 -47.62 -3.52
N THR A 302 3.55 -46.70 -2.72
CA THR A 302 3.40 -45.29 -3.07
C THR A 302 4.76 -44.59 -3.23
N ASP A 303 5.72 -44.87 -2.34
CA ASP A 303 7.11 -44.38 -2.46
C ASP A 303 7.73 -44.79 -3.80
N LYS A 304 7.58 -46.06 -4.19
CA LYS A 304 8.14 -46.56 -5.45
C LYS A 304 7.45 -45.95 -6.68
N ILE A 305 6.13 -45.79 -6.64
CA ILE A 305 5.37 -45.10 -7.70
C ILE A 305 5.85 -43.65 -7.84
N ASN A 306 6.05 -42.96 -6.71
CA ASN A 306 6.47 -41.56 -6.67
C ASN A 306 7.88 -41.36 -7.22
N GLU A 307 8.81 -42.27 -6.91
CA GLU A 307 10.15 -42.31 -7.52
C GLU A 307 10.09 -42.44 -9.05
N GLU A 308 9.26 -43.34 -9.58
CA GLU A 308 9.19 -43.61 -11.02
C GLU A 308 8.37 -42.57 -11.81
N THR A 309 7.40 -41.92 -11.17
CA THR A 309 6.61 -40.84 -11.78
C THR A 309 7.33 -39.50 -11.79
N GLY A 310 8.38 -39.32 -10.98
CA GLY A 310 9.23 -38.14 -10.97
C GLY A 310 8.60 -36.94 -10.26
N LEU A 311 7.91 -37.18 -9.14
CA LEU A 311 7.34 -36.10 -8.33
C LEU A 311 8.44 -35.11 -7.92
N SER A 312 8.16 -33.81 -8.09
CA SER A 312 9.12 -32.75 -7.78
C SER A 312 9.43 -32.74 -6.27
N PRO A 313 10.66 -32.38 -5.86
CA PRO A 313 11.00 -32.21 -4.44
C PRO A 313 10.01 -31.32 -3.68
N GLN A 314 9.44 -30.31 -4.34
CA GLN A 314 8.46 -29.40 -3.74
C GLN A 314 7.17 -30.12 -3.29
N ASN A 315 6.70 -31.11 -4.06
CA ASN A 315 5.52 -31.89 -3.67
C ASN A 315 5.81 -32.79 -2.45
N ARG A 316 7.03 -33.30 -2.33
CA ARG A 316 7.45 -34.09 -1.15
C ARG A 316 7.50 -33.23 0.12
N GLU A 317 7.99 -32.00 0.04
CA GLU A 317 8.04 -31.11 1.20
C GLU A 317 6.63 -30.73 1.67
N TRP A 318 5.72 -30.42 0.75
CA TRP A 318 4.30 -30.23 1.08
C TRP A 318 3.68 -31.43 1.80
N GLN A 319 4.05 -32.65 1.39
CA GLN A 319 3.56 -33.88 2.03
C GLN A 319 4.05 -33.98 3.46
N LEU A 320 5.35 -33.77 3.72
CA LEU A 320 5.89 -33.83 5.08
C LEU A 320 5.31 -32.75 6.00
N LEU A 321 5.04 -31.56 5.47
CA LEU A 321 4.54 -30.44 6.26
C LEU A 321 3.04 -30.52 6.58
N LEU A 322 2.26 -31.20 5.73
CA LEU A 322 0.80 -31.28 5.88
C LEU A 322 0.31 -32.68 6.28
N ASN A 323 1.23 -33.58 6.63
CA ASN A 323 0.92 -34.90 7.15
C ASN A 323 1.02 -34.90 8.69
N PRO A 324 -0.08 -35.19 9.42
CA PRO A 324 -0.08 -35.19 10.88
C PRO A 324 0.78 -36.29 11.52
N ILE A 325 1.19 -37.31 10.75
CA ILE A 325 2.03 -38.42 11.25
C ILE A 325 3.52 -38.12 11.05
N SER A 326 3.87 -37.04 10.33
CA SER A 326 5.26 -36.66 10.15
C SER A 326 5.94 -36.34 11.48
N THR A 327 7.17 -36.84 11.63
CA THR A 327 7.99 -36.57 12.82
C THR A 327 8.44 -35.11 12.82
N GLU A 328 8.67 -34.55 14.01
CA GLU A 328 9.18 -33.17 14.12
C GLU A 328 10.48 -32.96 13.33
N ASP A 329 11.40 -33.94 13.32
CA ASP A 329 12.64 -33.86 12.54
C ASP A 329 12.39 -33.82 11.02
N GLU A 330 11.42 -34.59 10.51
CA GLU A 330 11.03 -34.54 9.10
C GLU A 330 10.45 -33.16 8.73
N VAL A 331 9.59 -32.61 9.58
CA VAL A 331 8.99 -31.28 9.40
C VAL A 331 10.06 -30.18 9.44
N ILE A 332 10.98 -30.22 10.41
CA ILE A 332 12.08 -29.26 10.53
C ILE A 332 12.98 -29.32 9.28
N ASN A 333 13.31 -30.52 8.81
CA ASN A 333 14.12 -30.68 7.60
C ASN A 333 13.41 -30.12 6.37
N ALA A 334 12.10 -30.35 6.24
CA ALA A 334 11.29 -29.82 5.15
C ALA A 334 11.23 -28.28 5.14
N LEU A 335 11.07 -27.69 6.32
CA LEU A 335 11.11 -26.23 6.51
C LEU A 335 12.51 -25.68 6.19
N ASN A 336 13.58 -26.35 6.64
CA ASN A 336 14.95 -25.94 6.38
C ASN A 336 15.29 -25.94 4.89
N ASN A 337 14.84 -26.96 4.15
CA ASN A 337 15.04 -27.05 2.69
C ASN A 337 14.35 -25.90 1.92
N ASN A 338 13.36 -25.24 2.54
CA ASN A 338 12.60 -24.14 1.95
C ASN A 338 12.74 -22.82 2.72
N ALA A 339 13.71 -22.70 3.63
CA ALA A 339 13.83 -21.54 4.52
C ALA A 339 13.99 -20.20 3.77
N ASP A 340 14.58 -20.24 2.58
CA ASP A 340 14.80 -19.06 1.74
C ASP A 340 13.72 -18.89 0.64
N ASN A 341 12.80 -19.85 0.51
CA ASN A 341 11.76 -19.85 -0.51
C ASN A 341 10.50 -19.14 -0.01
N GLY A 342 10.49 -17.82 -0.13
CA GLY A 342 9.39 -16.98 0.34
C GLY A 342 8.02 -17.29 -0.25
N THR A 343 7.96 -17.68 -1.53
CA THR A 343 6.70 -18.03 -2.21
C THR A 343 6.11 -19.31 -1.61
N PHE A 344 6.96 -20.32 -1.39
CA PHE A 344 6.56 -21.57 -0.76
C PHE A 344 6.07 -21.36 0.67
N LEU A 345 6.86 -20.67 1.51
CA LEU A 345 6.50 -20.42 2.91
C LEU A 345 5.20 -19.61 3.05
N ASN A 346 5.03 -18.58 2.22
CA ASN A 346 3.79 -17.80 2.22
C ASN A 346 2.57 -18.64 1.81
N ALA A 347 2.72 -19.53 0.82
CA ALA A 347 1.67 -20.46 0.43
C ALA A 347 1.36 -21.48 1.54
N LEU A 348 2.39 -22.03 2.19
CA LEU A 348 2.28 -22.97 3.30
C LEU A 348 1.46 -22.37 4.45
N TYR A 349 1.87 -21.20 4.98
CA TYR A 349 1.15 -20.60 6.11
C TYR A 349 -0.28 -20.20 5.73
N LYS A 350 -0.53 -19.76 4.48
CA LYS A 350 -1.90 -19.57 3.99
C LYS A 350 -2.71 -20.85 4.00
N LYS A 351 -2.13 -21.96 3.54
CA LYS A 351 -2.81 -23.26 3.51
C LYS A 351 -3.15 -23.71 4.93
N ILE A 352 -2.21 -23.62 5.87
CA ILE A 352 -2.41 -24.01 7.26
C ILE A 352 -3.56 -23.21 7.91
N LEU A 353 -3.64 -21.90 7.64
CA LEU A 353 -4.74 -21.05 8.11
C LEU A 353 -6.14 -21.47 7.59
N THR A 354 -6.21 -22.28 6.53
CA THR A 354 -7.47 -22.82 5.99
C THR A 354 -7.82 -24.21 6.49
N LEU A 355 -6.90 -24.89 7.18
CA LEU A 355 -7.15 -26.24 7.68
C LEU A 355 -8.02 -26.18 8.93
N ASN A 356 -9.05 -27.03 8.98
CA ASN A 356 -9.86 -27.24 10.19
C ASN A 356 -9.23 -28.33 11.07
N ASP A 357 -7.94 -28.19 11.36
CA ASP A 357 -7.10 -29.14 12.10
C ASP A 357 -6.33 -28.37 13.17
N LYS A 358 -6.18 -28.92 14.39
CA LYS A 358 -5.44 -28.28 15.49
C LYS A 358 -4.02 -28.83 15.66
N GLU A 359 -3.78 -30.07 15.27
CA GLU A 359 -2.50 -30.75 15.52
C GLU A 359 -1.43 -30.28 14.53
N ILE A 360 -1.79 -30.15 13.25
CA ILE A 360 -0.88 -29.69 12.20
C ILE A 360 -0.38 -28.25 12.45
N PRO A 361 -1.26 -27.25 12.73
CA PRO A 361 -0.80 -25.91 13.07
C PRO A 361 0.19 -25.88 14.24
N GLU A 362 -0.05 -26.65 15.29
CA GLU A 362 0.82 -26.67 16.48
C GLU A 362 2.18 -27.30 16.17
N LEU A 363 2.21 -28.47 15.51
CA LEU A 363 3.44 -29.12 15.07
C LEU A 363 4.28 -28.20 14.17
N ILE A 364 3.64 -27.54 13.19
CA ILE A 364 4.33 -26.64 12.26
C ILE A 364 4.79 -25.36 12.96
N LEU A 365 4.03 -24.84 13.92
CA LEU A 365 4.43 -23.67 14.70
C LEU A 365 5.75 -23.96 15.43
N HIS A 366 5.78 -25.05 16.21
CA HIS A 366 6.96 -25.42 16.98
C HIS A 366 8.17 -25.73 16.09
N SER A 367 7.93 -26.49 15.02
CA SER A 367 8.96 -26.82 14.04
C SER A 367 9.49 -25.58 13.33
N THR A 368 8.64 -24.59 13.03
CA THR A 368 9.04 -23.31 12.42
C THR A 368 10.05 -22.58 13.29
N PHE A 369 9.79 -22.47 14.59
CA PHE A 369 10.71 -21.78 15.51
C PHE A 369 12.01 -22.56 15.78
N LYS A 370 12.01 -23.89 15.61
CA LYS A 370 13.22 -24.72 15.67
C LYS A 370 14.02 -24.73 14.36
N SER A 371 13.40 -24.37 13.24
CA SER A 371 14.02 -24.36 11.90
C SER A 371 14.82 -23.08 11.61
N ASN A 372 15.48 -23.07 10.45
CA ASN A 372 16.19 -21.91 9.92
C ASN A 372 15.24 -20.86 9.31
N VAL A 373 13.93 -21.14 9.18
CA VAL A 373 12.93 -20.21 8.66
C VAL A 373 12.94 -18.88 9.43
N VAL A 374 12.91 -18.95 10.77
CA VAL A 374 12.91 -17.77 11.65
C VAL A 374 14.26 -17.04 11.73
N LYS A 375 15.32 -17.63 11.17
CA LYS A 375 16.62 -16.96 11.05
C LYS A 375 16.70 -16.10 9.79
N ASN A 376 15.90 -16.42 8.77
CA ASN A 376 15.83 -15.67 7.53
C ASN A 376 14.89 -14.45 7.66
N THR A 377 15.21 -13.36 6.97
CA THR A 377 14.40 -12.13 6.92
C THR A 377 13.20 -12.22 5.95
N VAL A 378 13.15 -13.25 5.10
CA VAL A 378 12.10 -13.44 4.08
C VAL A 378 10.69 -13.44 4.70
N ILE A 379 10.50 -14.06 5.87
CA ILE A 379 9.19 -14.14 6.54
C ILE A 379 8.70 -12.81 7.15
N ASN A 380 9.59 -11.84 7.37
CA ASN A 380 9.26 -10.60 8.09
C ASN A 380 8.13 -9.80 7.44
N ASN A 381 7.95 -9.97 6.13
CA ASN A 381 6.98 -9.24 5.32
C ASN A 381 5.73 -10.05 4.96
N PHE A 382 5.56 -11.26 5.51
CA PHE A 382 4.46 -12.14 5.16
C PHE A 382 3.31 -12.03 6.16
N ASP A 383 2.20 -11.44 5.73
CA ASP A 383 0.94 -11.39 6.48
C ASP A 383 0.50 -12.79 6.93
N SER A 384 0.66 -13.80 6.07
CA SER A 384 0.28 -15.19 6.35
C SER A 384 1.04 -15.79 7.54
N PHE A 385 2.36 -15.56 7.62
CA PHE A 385 3.19 -16.04 8.72
C PHE A 385 2.76 -15.38 10.04
N TRP A 386 2.64 -14.05 10.06
CA TRP A 386 2.27 -13.34 11.28
C TRP A 386 0.83 -13.63 11.73
N ASN A 387 -0.10 -13.81 10.79
CA ASN A 387 -1.46 -14.26 11.09
C ASN A 387 -1.45 -15.68 11.69
N PHE A 388 -0.66 -16.59 11.13
CA PHE A 388 -0.50 -17.95 11.64
C PHE A 388 0.06 -17.97 13.07
N VAL A 389 1.11 -17.20 13.35
CA VAL A 389 1.67 -17.10 14.70
C VAL A 389 0.68 -16.45 15.67
N ASP A 390 -0.02 -15.37 15.28
CA ASP A 390 -1.02 -14.71 16.12
C ASP A 390 -2.22 -15.62 16.46
N GLN A 391 -2.66 -16.47 15.53
CA GLN A 391 -3.73 -17.45 15.80
C GLN A 391 -3.31 -18.54 16.80
N ASN A 392 -2.02 -18.90 16.83
CA ASN A 392 -1.50 -20.00 17.67
C ASN A 392 -0.62 -19.50 18.82
N LYS A 393 -0.69 -18.21 19.16
CA LYS A 393 0.19 -17.56 20.14
C LYS A 393 0.12 -18.14 21.56
N GLU A 394 -0.97 -18.81 21.89
CA GLU A 394 -1.18 -19.47 23.19
C GLU A 394 -0.33 -20.75 23.34
N SER A 395 -0.03 -21.44 22.23
CA SER A 395 0.81 -22.66 22.23
C SER A 395 2.31 -22.35 22.31
N LEU A 396 2.74 -21.10 22.08
CA LEU A 396 4.16 -20.74 22.07
C LEU A 396 4.85 -20.95 23.43
N SER A 397 5.95 -21.71 23.40
CA SER A 397 6.83 -21.93 24.55
C SER A 397 7.70 -20.71 24.88
N LEU A 398 8.33 -20.73 26.06
CA LEU A 398 9.20 -19.65 26.52
C LEU A 398 10.41 -19.43 25.59
N GLU A 399 11.00 -20.48 25.03
CA GLU A 399 12.14 -20.36 24.11
C GLU A 399 11.71 -19.73 22.77
N GLU A 400 10.51 -20.04 22.29
CA GLU A 400 9.98 -19.49 21.03
C GLU A 400 9.65 -18.01 21.18
N TRP A 401 9.13 -17.62 22.35
CA TRP A 401 9.00 -16.21 22.72
C TRP A 401 10.34 -15.47 22.74
N LYS A 402 11.45 -16.12 23.15
CA LYS A 402 12.79 -15.49 23.04
C LYS A 402 13.16 -15.23 21.58
N ILE A 403 12.85 -16.14 20.67
CA ILE A 403 13.09 -15.94 19.23
C ILE A 403 12.24 -14.80 18.68
N LEU A 404 10.95 -14.74 19.03
CA LEU A 404 10.07 -13.63 18.64
C LEU A 404 10.58 -12.28 19.11
N LYS A 405 11.10 -12.19 20.35
CA LYS A 405 11.72 -10.97 20.87
C LYS A 405 12.91 -10.53 20.04
N VAL A 406 13.78 -11.47 19.66
CA VAL A 406 14.91 -11.18 18.76
C VAL A 406 14.42 -10.69 17.39
N LEU A 407 13.33 -11.27 16.86
CA LEU A 407 12.74 -10.79 15.61
C LEU A 407 12.23 -9.35 15.74
N PHE A 408 11.45 -9.03 16.78
CA PHE A 408 10.99 -7.67 17.05
C PHE A 408 12.14 -6.67 17.17
N SER A 409 13.22 -7.02 17.88
CA SER A 409 14.39 -6.15 18.07
C SER A 409 15.19 -5.87 16.79
N LYS A 410 14.99 -6.62 15.70
CA LYS A 410 15.65 -6.35 14.40
C LYS A 410 15.02 -5.21 13.61
N GLY A 411 13.78 -4.81 13.91
CA GLY A 411 13.16 -3.62 13.32
C GLY A 411 12.71 -3.70 11.84
N ASN A 412 12.93 -4.82 11.14
CA ASN A 412 12.75 -4.96 9.68
C ASN A 412 11.46 -5.68 9.27
N GLN A 413 10.37 -5.49 10.01
CA GLN A 413 9.06 -6.09 9.71
C GLN A 413 8.14 -5.15 8.94
N ASN A 414 7.16 -5.72 8.25
CA ASN A 414 6.05 -4.93 7.71
C ASN A 414 5.03 -4.62 8.82
N TYR A 415 5.10 -3.41 9.38
CA TYR A 415 4.24 -2.99 10.50
C TYR A 415 2.78 -2.69 10.12
N TYR A 416 2.43 -2.71 8.84
CA TYR A 416 1.02 -2.64 8.41
C TYR A 416 0.23 -3.92 8.74
N ILE A 417 0.92 -5.00 9.10
CA ILE A 417 0.31 -6.28 9.42
C ILE A 417 -0.35 -6.22 10.80
N ASN A 418 -1.68 -6.32 10.82
CA ASN A 418 -2.46 -6.23 12.06
C ASN A 418 -2.11 -7.31 13.09
N SER A 419 -1.88 -8.55 12.64
CA SER A 419 -1.52 -9.65 13.54
C SER A 419 -0.14 -9.51 14.17
N LEU A 420 0.79 -8.80 13.51
CA LEU A 420 2.07 -8.46 14.13
C LEU A 420 1.87 -7.54 15.35
N TYR A 421 1.01 -6.52 15.22
CA TYR A 421 0.64 -5.67 16.35
C TYR A 421 -0.08 -6.44 17.46
N ASN A 422 -1.00 -7.34 17.10
CA ASN A 422 -1.72 -8.16 18.08
C ASN A 422 -0.74 -9.03 18.89
N LEU A 423 0.24 -9.65 18.22
CA LEU A 423 1.25 -10.48 18.86
C LEU A 423 2.19 -9.66 19.76
N TYR A 424 2.64 -8.48 19.28
CA TYR A 424 3.40 -7.52 20.07
C TYR A 424 2.66 -7.13 21.34
N LYS A 425 1.39 -6.73 21.20
CA LYS A 425 0.54 -6.33 22.33
C LYS A 425 0.30 -7.50 23.30
N TYR A 426 0.02 -8.69 22.79
CA TYR A 426 -0.14 -9.88 23.62
C TYR A 426 1.12 -10.19 24.43
N GLY A 427 2.30 -10.03 23.83
CA GLY A 427 3.57 -10.19 24.52
C GLY A 427 3.75 -9.24 25.72
N ILE A 428 3.21 -8.02 25.62
CA ILE A 428 3.21 -7.02 26.69
C ILE A 428 2.15 -7.35 27.75
N ASP A 429 0.89 -7.50 27.33
CA ASP A 429 -0.27 -7.69 28.21
C ASP A 429 -0.11 -8.93 29.11
N TYR A 430 0.53 -9.98 28.60
CA TYR A 430 0.78 -11.24 29.30
C TYR A 430 2.24 -11.41 29.78
N GLN A 431 3.02 -10.32 29.85
CA GLN A 431 4.37 -10.29 30.41
C GLN A 431 5.35 -11.31 29.80
N LYS A 432 5.20 -11.61 28.50
CA LYS A 432 6.16 -12.43 27.75
C LYS A 432 7.41 -11.65 27.32
N ILE A 433 7.27 -10.33 27.26
CA ILE A 433 8.33 -9.36 26.99
C ILE A 433 8.56 -8.57 28.27
N SER A 434 9.79 -8.59 28.80
CA SER A 434 10.13 -7.79 29.98
C SER A 434 10.24 -6.30 29.63
N ILE A 435 10.24 -5.43 30.65
CA ILE A 435 10.38 -3.98 30.46
C ILE A 435 11.72 -3.64 29.76
N ASP A 436 12.82 -4.28 30.17
CA ASP A 436 14.15 -4.07 29.56
C ASP A 436 14.20 -4.52 28.10
N GLU A 437 13.54 -5.63 27.77
CA GLU A 437 13.44 -6.11 26.40
C GLU A 437 12.57 -5.17 25.55
N LEU A 438 11.50 -4.63 26.13
CA LEU A 438 10.57 -3.74 25.46
C LEU A 438 11.24 -2.42 25.06
N VAL A 439 12.17 -1.90 25.86
CA VAL A 439 13.00 -0.73 25.52
C VAL A 439 13.75 -0.96 24.21
N ASN A 440 14.43 -2.10 24.07
CA ASN A 440 15.19 -2.43 22.86
C ASN A 440 14.27 -2.61 21.64
N ILE A 441 13.14 -3.29 21.82
CA ILE A 441 12.15 -3.50 20.76
C ILE A 441 11.57 -2.16 20.29
N ARG A 442 11.15 -1.30 21.22
CA ARG A 442 10.56 0.00 20.88
C ARG A 442 11.56 0.91 20.18
N SER A 443 12.81 0.91 20.63
CA SER A 443 13.90 1.62 19.94
C SER A 443 14.06 1.14 18.49
N ALA A 444 14.10 -0.17 18.26
CA ALA A 444 14.22 -0.74 16.91
C ALA A 444 13.03 -0.40 16.00
N ILE A 445 11.80 -0.63 16.48
CA ILE A 445 10.57 -0.34 15.72
C ILE A 445 10.46 1.16 15.41
N GLY A 446 10.80 2.02 16.38
CA GLY A 446 10.73 3.48 16.27
C GLY A 446 11.59 4.08 15.17
N THR A 447 12.57 3.34 14.63
CA THR A 447 13.38 3.81 13.48
C THR A 447 12.61 3.89 12.17
N THR A 448 11.44 3.22 12.09
CA THR A 448 10.62 3.13 10.88
C THR A 448 9.70 4.35 10.75
N ALA A 449 9.87 5.12 9.68
CA ALA A 449 9.15 6.38 9.48
C ALA A 449 7.63 6.21 9.36
N SER A 450 7.15 5.08 8.80
CA SER A 450 5.73 4.83 8.53
C SER A 450 4.92 4.31 9.73
N ILE A 451 5.54 4.14 10.90
CA ILE A 451 4.88 3.57 12.09
C ILE A 451 3.59 4.29 12.50
N PRO A 452 3.49 5.64 12.46
CA PRO A 452 2.25 6.34 12.81
C PRO A 452 1.04 5.97 11.95
N PHE A 453 1.23 5.40 10.76
CA PHE A 453 0.14 4.95 9.88
C PHE A 453 -0.36 3.53 10.22
N THR A 454 0.16 2.91 11.26
CA THR A 454 -0.13 1.51 11.63
C THR A 454 -0.82 1.43 12.99
N LYS A 455 -1.27 0.24 13.40
CA LYS A 455 -1.86 0.05 14.74
C LYS A 455 -0.89 0.30 15.89
N PHE A 456 0.42 0.31 15.61
CA PHE A 456 1.46 0.61 16.60
C PHE A 456 1.40 2.05 17.14
N ILE A 457 0.68 2.98 16.47
CA ILE A 457 0.42 4.34 17.00
C ILE A 457 -0.25 4.33 18.38
N LYS A 458 -0.89 3.22 18.76
CA LYS A 458 -1.54 3.06 20.07
C LYS A 458 -0.56 2.89 21.23
N ASP A 459 0.71 2.60 20.98
CA ASP A 459 1.75 2.51 22.00
C ASP A 459 2.47 3.86 22.12
N CYS A 460 2.06 4.66 23.12
CA CYS A 460 2.59 6.01 23.33
C CYS A 460 4.10 6.03 23.62
N ASP A 461 4.64 5.02 24.32
CA ASP A 461 6.07 4.96 24.61
C ASP A 461 6.87 4.68 23.33
N LEU A 462 6.36 3.78 22.48
CA LEU A 462 6.93 3.53 21.14
C LEU A 462 6.90 4.80 20.29
N MET A 463 5.81 5.57 20.34
CA MET A 463 5.72 6.85 19.63
C MET A 463 6.75 7.85 20.15
N GLY A 464 7.15 7.78 21.42
CA GLY A 464 8.28 8.53 21.96
C GLY A 464 9.59 8.20 21.25
N TYR A 465 9.92 6.92 21.10
CA TYR A 465 11.12 6.50 20.35
C TYR A 465 11.05 6.92 18.88
N TRP A 466 9.89 6.76 18.26
CA TRP A 466 9.69 7.20 16.88
C TRP A 466 9.92 8.70 16.73
N PHE A 467 9.38 9.53 17.63
CA PHE A 467 9.46 10.98 17.57
C PHE A 467 10.90 11.48 17.71
N ILE A 468 11.65 10.98 18.68
CA ILE A 468 13.06 11.37 18.88
C ILE A 468 13.92 11.02 17.67
N ASN A 469 13.71 9.83 17.06
CA ASN A 469 14.43 9.41 15.86
C ASN A 469 14.23 10.34 14.65
N GLN A 470 13.22 11.21 14.64
CA GLN A 470 12.99 12.18 13.57
C GLN A 470 13.84 13.46 13.71
N PHE A 471 14.42 13.73 14.89
CA PHE A 471 15.36 14.82 15.11
C PHE A 471 16.80 14.46 14.73
N THR A 472 17.12 13.16 14.63
CA THR A 472 18.47 12.67 14.32
C THR A 472 18.72 12.66 12.80
N PRO A 473 19.69 13.43 12.25
CA PRO A 473 19.98 13.44 10.82
C PRO A 473 20.49 12.07 10.36
N LYS A 474 19.84 11.48 9.34
CA LYS A 474 20.31 10.22 8.71
C LYS A 474 21.41 10.47 7.68
N ASP A 475 21.51 11.70 7.13
CA ASP A 475 22.56 12.13 6.20
C ASP A 475 22.93 13.60 6.49
N SER A 476 24.23 13.92 6.45
CA SER A 476 24.82 15.19 6.87
C SER A 476 24.51 16.43 5.99
N LYS A 477 23.47 16.36 5.15
CA LYS A 477 23.08 17.43 4.22
C LYS A 477 21.64 17.89 4.34
N ASP A 478 20.77 17.15 5.03
CA ASP A 478 19.38 17.54 5.23
C ASP A 478 19.17 17.91 6.70
N THR A 479 19.19 19.20 6.98
CA THR A 479 18.86 19.78 8.28
C THR A 479 17.38 19.54 8.53
N TYR A 480 17.09 18.52 9.36
CA TYR A 480 15.76 17.97 9.67
C TYR A 480 15.06 17.31 8.47
N SER A 481 14.35 16.23 8.74
CA SER A 481 13.56 15.53 7.73
C SER A 481 12.35 16.39 7.33
N LYS A 482 12.55 17.38 6.45
CA LYS A 482 11.47 18.12 5.75
C LYS A 482 10.54 17.20 4.94
N SER A 483 10.86 15.90 4.86
CA SER A 483 10.12 14.85 4.17
C SER A 483 9.07 14.11 5.02
N ILE A 484 8.91 14.41 6.31
CA ILE A 484 7.87 13.77 7.13
C ILE A 484 6.53 14.46 6.91
N TYR A 485 5.63 13.76 6.23
CA TYR A 485 4.26 14.20 6.07
C TYR A 485 3.31 13.25 6.81
N LEU A 486 2.61 13.77 7.83
CA LEU A 486 1.51 13.07 8.48
C LEU A 486 0.17 13.69 8.04
N THR A 487 -0.80 12.83 7.71
CA THR A 487 -2.17 13.29 7.46
C THR A 487 -2.78 13.89 8.73
N ASN A 488 -3.73 14.82 8.59
CA ASN A 488 -4.38 15.45 9.74
C ASN A 488 -4.97 14.43 10.71
N ASP A 489 -5.65 13.38 10.23
CA ASP A 489 -6.22 12.32 11.07
C ASP A 489 -5.16 11.58 11.92
N VAL A 490 -3.98 11.33 11.35
CA VAL A 490 -2.86 10.73 12.10
C VAL A 490 -2.30 11.71 13.13
N LYS A 491 -2.14 12.99 12.77
CA LYS A 491 -1.71 14.05 13.69
C LYS A 491 -2.67 14.18 14.89
N GLU A 492 -3.98 13.99 14.68
CA GLU A 492 -4.97 14.04 15.77
C GLU A 492 -4.88 12.85 16.74
N LYS A 493 -4.52 11.67 16.24
CA LYS A 493 -4.45 10.44 17.03
C LYS A 493 -3.10 10.25 17.72
N LEU A 494 -2.06 10.92 17.23
CA LEU A 494 -0.70 10.77 17.75
C LEU A 494 -0.61 11.31 19.18
N LYS A 495 -0.22 10.43 20.10
CA LYS A 495 0.13 10.71 21.49
C LYS A 495 1.43 10.00 21.80
N LEU A 496 2.29 10.64 22.59
CA LEU A 496 3.58 10.06 22.90
C LEU A 496 4.00 10.30 24.35
N ASN A 497 4.72 9.33 24.90
CA ASN A 497 5.32 9.40 26.24
C ASN A 497 6.85 9.38 26.07
N LEU A 498 7.52 10.31 26.75
CA LEU A 498 8.98 10.46 26.73
C LEU A 498 9.53 10.07 28.10
N ASN A 499 10.54 9.19 28.10
CA ASN A 499 11.32 8.90 29.29
C ASN A 499 12.46 9.91 29.49
N SER A 500 13.09 9.89 30.66
CA SER A 500 14.17 10.84 30.99
C SER A 500 15.33 10.84 29.98
N SER A 501 15.72 9.68 29.43
CA SER A 501 16.79 9.62 28.43
C SER A 501 16.38 10.25 27.09
N GLN A 502 15.14 10.05 26.66
CA GLN A 502 14.59 10.66 25.44
C GLN A 502 14.44 12.17 25.56
N ILE A 503 14.15 12.68 26.77
CA ILE A 503 14.14 14.11 27.05
C ILE A 503 15.54 14.70 26.91
N ILE A 504 16.55 14.05 27.47
CA ILE A 504 17.96 14.47 27.31
C ILE A 504 18.35 14.45 25.82
N GLU A 505 17.93 13.43 25.07
CA GLU A 505 18.18 13.33 23.64
C GLU A 505 17.48 14.44 22.85
N LEU A 506 16.22 14.75 23.17
CA LEU A 506 15.51 15.89 22.59
C LEU A 506 16.24 17.21 22.87
N ILE A 507 16.63 17.45 24.12
CA ILE A 507 17.39 18.63 24.54
C ILE A 507 18.69 18.77 23.73
N ASN A 508 19.38 17.66 23.46
CA ASN A 508 20.64 17.66 22.72
C ASN A 508 20.46 17.80 21.20
N THR A 509 19.31 17.41 20.65
CA THR A 509 19.07 17.37 19.19
C THR A 509 18.25 18.55 18.67
N VAL A 510 17.39 19.13 19.52
CA VAL A 510 16.47 20.21 19.13
C VAL A 510 17.18 21.52 18.73
N GLU A 511 18.46 21.69 19.10
CA GLU A 511 19.20 22.95 18.93
C GLU A 511 20.37 22.93 17.92
N LEU A 512 20.53 21.86 17.13
CA LEU A 512 21.79 21.63 16.40
C LEU A 512 22.00 22.41 15.09
N SER A 513 21.12 23.31 14.65
CA SER A 513 21.43 24.14 13.47
C SER A 513 21.36 25.64 13.74
N GLN A 514 22.49 26.31 13.50
CA GLN A 514 22.58 27.77 13.39
C GLN A 514 21.68 28.31 12.24
N GLU A 515 21.14 27.43 11.40
CA GLU A 515 20.24 27.73 10.28
C GLU A 515 18.79 28.02 10.70
N ILE A 516 18.32 27.59 11.89
CA ILE A 516 16.91 27.82 12.32
C ILE A 516 16.70 29.18 12.99
N ILE A 517 17.68 29.60 13.80
CA ILE A 517 17.66 30.87 14.53
C ILE A 517 17.22 32.05 13.66
N PRO A 518 17.64 32.15 12.38
CA PRO A 518 17.29 33.29 11.56
C PRO A 518 15.86 33.37 11.01
N TYR A 519 15.08 32.28 10.97
CA TYR A 519 13.73 32.27 10.36
C TYR A 519 12.61 32.52 11.40
N SER A 520 11.45 32.97 10.92
CA SER A 520 10.24 33.01 11.76
C SER A 520 9.78 31.59 12.09
N ILE A 521 9.24 31.38 13.29
CA ILE A 521 8.70 30.07 13.65
C ILE A 521 7.48 29.68 12.82
N GLU A 522 6.71 30.66 12.36
CA GLU A 522 5.53 30.44 11.51
C GLU A 522 5.93 29.88 10.14
N GLU A 523 6.99 30.42 9.53
CA GLU A 523 7.55 29.89 8.28
C GLU A 523 8.04 28.44 8.46
N LEU A 524 8.81 28.18 9.52
CA LEU A 524 9.34 26.85 9.83
C LEU A 524 8.26 25.79 10.08
N ILE A 525 7.15 26.17 10.70
CA ILE A 525 5.98 25.29 10.89
C ILE A 525 5.24 25.11 9.56
N SER A 526 5.11 26.17 8.75
CA SER A 526 4.40 26.14 7.47
C SER A 526 5.09 25.28 6.40
N GLU A 527 6.41 25.12 6.48
CA GLU A 527 7.18 24.20 5.63
C GLU A 527 6.90 22.71 5.95
N GLY A 528 6.24 22.42 7.07
CA GLY A 528 5.89 21.07 7.52
C GLY A 528 7.03 20.34 8.25
N GLY A 529 6.92 19.01 8.36
CA GLY A 529 7.96 18.17 8.98
C GLY A 529 7.86 18.07 10.50
N ILE A 530 9.00 17.83 11.17
CA ILE A 530 9.01 17.48 12.60
C ILE A 530 8.68 18.66 13.53
N LEU A 531 9.00 19.90 13.15
CA LEU A 531 8.66 21.08 13.94
C LEU A 531 7.15 21.37 13.91
N GLU A 532 6.50 21.21 12.75
CA GLU A 532 5.04 21.26 12.64
C GLU A 532 4.38 20.20 13.55
N ILE A 533 4.91 18.97 13.53
CA ILE A 533 4.41 17.87 14.37
C ILE A 533 4.58 18.22 15.86
N LEU A 534 5.75 18.73 16.28
CA LEU A 534 5.99 19.16 17.65
C LEU A 534 5.02 20.24 18.09
N TYR A 535 4.82 21.29 17.28
CA TYR A 535 3.86 22.36 17.55
C TYR A 535 2.43 21.81 17.73
N ILE A 536 1.98 20.94 16.81
CA ILE A 536 0.64 20.34 16.90
C ILE A 536 0.49 19.49 18.17
N LEU A 537 1.48 18.66 18.49
CA LEU A 537 1.44 17.81 19.68
C LEU A 537 1.43 18.62 20.98
N LEU A 538 2.19 19.72 21.06
CA LEU A 538 2.15 20.65 22.19
C LEU A 538 0.80 21.36 22.28
N SER A 539 0.28 21.88 21.16
CA SER A 539 -1.01 22.58 21.13
C SER A 539 -2.18 21.72 21.63
N LYS A 540 -2.11 20.39 21.40
CA LYS A 540 -3.12 19.42 21.83
C LYS A 540 -2.81 18.78 23.18
N ASN A 541 -1.71 19.15 23.84
CA ASN A 541 -1.24 18.53 25.07
C ASN A 541 -1.07 16.99 24.96
N HIS A 542 -0.42 16.54 23.89
CA HIS A 542 -0.27 15.12 23.52
C HIS A 542 1.13 14.54 23.82
N ILE A 543 1.99 15.29 24.49
CA ILE A 543 3.33 14.87 24.92
C ILE A 543 3.34 14.73 26.43
N PHE A 544 3.71 13.54 26.91
CA PHE A 544 3.76 13.21 28.33
C PHE A 544 5.18 12.83 28.76
N ILE A 545 5.54 13.13 30.00
CA ILE A 545 6.72 12.62 30.68
C ILE A 545 6.24 11.99 31.98
N ASN A 546 6.49 10.70 32.18
CA ASN A 546 6.11 9.99 33.40
C ASN A 546 4.63 10.24 33.80
N GLU A 547 3.72 10.15 32.80
CA GLU A 547 2.26 10.37 32.93
C GLU A 547 1.79 11.82 33.14
N GLU A 548 2.70 12.79 33.23
CA GLU A 548 2.38 14.22 33.34
C GLU A 548 2.60 14.94 32.02
N SER A 549 1.84 16.01 31.77
CA SER A 549 2.01 16.80 30.54
C SER A 549 3.42 17.41 30.47
N LEU A 550 4.02 17.38 29.28
CA LEU A 550 5.27 18.09 29.03
C LEU A 550 5.11 19.59 29.33
N LEU A 551 3.96 20.21 29.02
CA LEU A 551 3.76 21.65 29.27
C LEU A 551 3.67 21.98 30.76
N GLU A 552 3.12 21.07 31.58
CA GLU A 552 3.04 21.25 33.03
C GLU A 552 4.42 21.11 33.70
N LYS A 553 5.25 20.19 33.20
CA LYS A 553 6.59 19.88 33.76
C LYS A 553 7.71 19.93 32.73
N ILE A 554 7.75 21.00 31.95
CA ILE A 554 8.81 21.19 30.96
C ILE A 554 10.16 21.39 31.69
N PRO A 555 11.24 20.65 31.31
CA PRO A 555 12.56 20.85 31.89
C PRO A 555 13.14 22.24 31.57
N GLU A 556 13.80 22.88 32.54
CA GLU A 556 14.47 24.18 32.33
C GLU A 556 15.46 24.15 31.16
N GLU A 557 16.22 23.05 31.04
CA GLU A 557 17.17 22.82 29.95
C GLU A 557 16.53 22.70 28.56
N LEU A 558 15.23 22.40 28.50
CA LEU A 558 14.46 22.35 27.26
C LEU A 558 13.83 23.73 26.96
N ILE A 559 13.30 24.42 27.97
CA ILE A 559 12.78 25.81 27.83
C ILE A 559 13.89 26.77 27.40
N SER A 560 15.13 26.56 27.86
CA SER A 560 16.27 27.39 27.48
C SER A 560 16.64 27.29 25.99
N ARG A 561 16.07 26.32 25.25
CA ARG A 561 16.36 26.12 23.84
C ARG A 561 15.61 27.11 22.96
N LYS A 562 16.31 27.88 22.11
CA LYS A 562 15.70 28.99 21.35
C LYS A 562 14.53 28.54 20.44
N VAL A 563 14.63 27.36 19.82
CA VAL A 563 13.55 26.78 19.01
C VAL A 563 12.31 26.48 19.85
N ILE A 564 12.50 25.91 21.04
CA ILE A 564 11.41 25.63 21.98
C ILE A 564 10.78 26.93 22.47
N GLN A 565 11.58 27.95 22.79
CA GLN A 565 11.08 29.28 23.17
C GLN A 565 10.18 29.86 22.08
N LYS A 566 10.63 29.85 20.82
CA LYS A 566 9.83 30.34 19.68
C LYS A 566 8.51 29.58 19.52
N ILE A 567 8.54 28.24 19.63
CA ILE A 567 7.32 27.40 19.56
C ILE A 567 6.37 27.75 20.71
N LEU A 568 6.86 27.89 21.94
CA LEU A 568 6.04 28.24 23.11
C LEU A 568 5.47 29.66 23.01
N VAL A 569 6.25 30.63 22.51
CA VAL A 569 5.78 32.00 22.23
C VAL A 569 4.64 31.98 21.20
N LYS A 570 4.80 31.21 20.12
CA LYS A 570 3.75 31.03 19.11
C LYS A 570 2.51 30.34 19.68
N LEU A 571 2.68 29.28 20.47
CA LEU A 571 1.57 28.60 21.15
C LEU A 571 0.82 29.54 22.08
N ASP A 572 1.51 30.35 22.88
CA ASP A 572 0.86 31.36 23.73
C ASP A 572 0.10 32.40 22.91
N ASN A 573 0.69 32.85 21.79
CA ASN A 573 0.03 33.75 20.86
C ASN A 573 -1.28 33.19 20.29
N ASP A 574 -1.35 31.87 20.07
CA ASP A 574 -2.49 31.22 19.42
C ASP A 574 -3.56 30.75 20.42
N ILE A 575 -3.17 30.15 21.55
CA ILE A 575 -4.10 29.47 22.49
C ILE A 575 -4.00 29.92 23.95
N SER A 576 -3.09 30.84 24.29
CA SER A 576 -2.78 31.30 25.67
C SER A 576 -2.28 30.18 26.60
N LEU A 577 -1.03 30.27 27.04
CA LEU A 577 -0.43 29.29 27.95
C LEU A 577 -0.75 29.60 29.42
N GLU A 578 -0.60 28.60 30.30
CA GLU A 578 -0.77 28.80 31.74
C GLU A 578 0.26 29.78 32.31
N SER A 579 -0.16 30.61 33.27
CA SER A 579 0.66 31.70 33.82
C SER A 579 2.01 31.25 34.38
N ASN A 580 2.09 30.06 34.99
CA ASN A 580 3.35 29.51 35.51
C ASN A 580 4.34 29.17 34.38
N LEU A 581 3.86 28.62 33.26
CA LEU A 581 4.69 28.33 32.10
C LEU A 581 5.12 29.63 31.40
N VAL A 582 4.23 30.61 31.29
CA VAL A 582 4.55 31.94 30.77
C VAL A 582 5.64 32.62 31.62
N GLU A 583 5.53 32.56 32.94
CA GLU A 583 6.53 33.12 33.86
C GLU A 583 7.91 32.48 33.67
N LYS A 584 7.96 31.14 33.55
CA LYS A 584 9.21 30.41 33.24
C LYS A 584 9.77 30.77 31.86
N LEU A 585 8.91 30.93 30.86
CA LEU A 585 9.29 31.31 29.51
C LEU A 585 9.90 32.71 29.48
N ILE A 586 9.27 33.69 30.14
CA ILE A 586 9.80 35.06 30.27
C ILE A 586 11.19 35.04 30.90
N ASN A 587 11.39 34.28 31.98
CA ASN A 587 12.69 34.19 32.67
C ASN A 587 13.81 33.59 31.80
N ASN A 588 13.47 32.81 30.77
CA ASN A 588 14.43 32.15 29.88
C ASN A 588 14.66 32.87 28.55
N ILE A 589 13.81 33.84 28.18
CA ILE A 589 13.96 34.63 26.94
C ILE A 589 14.99 35.75 27.16
N ASN A 590 15.96 35.87 26.25
CA ASN A 590 16.84 37.04 26.19
C ASN A 590 16.17 38.19 25.42
N PHE A 591 15.49 39.09 26.13
CA PHE A 591 14.81 40.24 25.52
C PHE A 591 15.74 41.28 24.87
N ASN A 592 17.06 41.19 25.06
CA ASN A 592 18.03 42.03 24.34
C ASN A 592 18.38 41.47 22.95
N ASP A 593 17.93 40.25 22.62
CA ASP A 593 18.12 39.66 21.30
C ASP A 593 17.05 40.16 20.33
N GLN A 594 17.36 41.23 19.60
CA GLN A 594 16.46 41.78 18.57
C GLN A 594 16.13 40.77 17.45
N THR A 595 16.92 39.70 17.32
CA THR A 595 16.79 38.66 16.29
C THR A 595 15.97 37.44 16.74
N PHE A 596 15.17 37.58 17.80
CA PHE A 596 14.31 36.50 18.26
C PHE A 596 13.28 36.08 17.19
N GLY A 597 12.75 37.03 16.42
CA GLY A 597 11.66 36.82 15.46
C GLY A 597 10.45 37.70 15.79
N SER A 598 9.63 38.02 14.77
CA SER A 598 8.50 38.93 14.93
C SER A 598 7.39 38.38 15.85
N GLU A 599 7.35 37.07 16.04
CA GLU A 599 6.43 36.38 16.95
C GLU A 599 6.51 36.89 18.40
N LEU A 600 7.67 37.39 18.84
CA LEU A 600 7.87 37.89 20.20
C LEU A 600 7.15 39.23 20.44
N ASN A 601 6.91 40.03 19.40
CA ASN A 601 6.23 41.32 19.54
C ASN A 601 4.81 41.17 20.10
N SER A 602 4.03 40.22 19.56
CA SER A 602 2.68 39.93 20.03
C SER A 602 2.67 39.38 21.46
N PHE A 603 3.69 38.59 21.82
CA PHE A 603 3.83 38.04 23.16
C PHE A 603 4.17 39.13 24.20
N VAL A 604 5.11 40.03 23.88
CA VAL A 604 5.46 41.19 24.72
C VAL A 604 4.26 42.09 24.93
N GLN A 605 3.48 42.35 23.88
CA GLN A 605 2.27 43.17 23.98
C GLN A 605 1.22 42.53 24.92
N ARG A 606 1.05 41.20 24.86
CA ARG A 606 0.07 40.48 25.68
C ARG A 606 0.48 40.43 27.16
N HIS A 607 1.78 40.25 27.43
CA HIS A 607 2.32 40.03 28.78
C HIS A 607 3.09 41.24 29.33
N SER A 608 2.72 42.46 28.92
CA SER A 608 3.40 43.69 29.34
C SER A 608 3.37 43.87 30.86
N SER A 609 2.27 43.47 31.51
CA SER A 609 2.10 43.58 32.97
C SER A 609 3.03 42.62 33.73
N GLU A 610 3.24 41.42 33.20
CA GLU A 610 4.15 40.41 33.74
C GLU A 610 5.62 40.85 33.58
N LEU A 611 5.97 41.41 32.42
CA LEU A 611 7.29 41.97 32.14
C LEU A 611 7.63 43.15 33.06
N GLU A 612 6.67 44.06 33.29
CA GLU A 612 6.81 45.17 34.22
C GLU A 612 7.03 44.70 35.67
N LYS A 613 6.28 43.68 36.13
CA LYS A 613 6.47 43.08 37.46
C LYS A 613 7.88 42.51 37.64
N GLN A 614 8.46 41.96 36.58
CA GLN A 614 9.81 41.40 36.58
C GLN A 614 10.92 42.40 36.24
N GLN A 615 10.58 43.68 36.01
CA GLN A 615 11.52 44.74 35.65
C GLN A 615 12.30 44.48 34.34
N ILE A 616 11.67 43.78 33.39
CA ILE A 616 12.25 43.52 32.07
C ILE A 616 11.83 44.65 31.12
N LEU A 617 12.81 45.31 30.50
CA LEU A 617 12.59 46.28 29.42
C LEU A 617 12.76 45.59 28.06
N PRO A 618 11.67 45.26 27.35
CA PRO A 618 11.76 44.74 25.99
C PRO A 618 12.23 45.81 25.01
N LEU A 619 12.77 45.38 23.87
CA LEU A 619 13.10 46.26 22.75
C LEU A 619 11.82 46.73 22.04
N ASP A 620 11.89 47.87 21.34
CA ASP A 620 10.75 48.45 20.62
C ASP A 620 10.19 47.51 19.54
N ASN A 621 11.05 46.65 18.95
CA ASN A 621 10.63 45.71 17.91
C ASN A 621 11.63 44.55 17.75
N TYR A 622 11.10 43.34 17.59
CA TYR A 622 11.84 42.10 17.30
C TYR A 622 11.60 41.65 15.86
N HIS A 623 12.62 41.10 15.20
CA HIS A 623 12.59 40.73 13.79
C HIS A 623 13.32 39.41 13.51
N GLU A 624 13.00 38.77 12.39
CA GLU A 624 13.75 37.65 11.83
C GLU A 624 15.08 38.13 11.21
N LEU A 625 16.09 37.26 11.14
CA LEU A 625 17.35 37.53 10.42
C LEU A 625 17.23 37.21 8.92
N ILE A 626 16.37 36.25 8.55
CA ILE A 626 16.09 35.84 7.18
C ILE A 626 14.57 35.84 6.98
N THR A 627 14.13 36.49 5.91
CA THR A 627 12.78 36.37 5.37
C THR A 627 12.85 35.53 4.10
N GLY A 628 11.91 34.61 3.91
CA GLY A 628 11.89 33.69 2.77
C GLY A 628 12.26 34.36 1.44
N GLY A 629 13.46 34.04 0.93
CA GLY A 629 13.98 34.53 -0.35
C GLY A 629 15.28 35.37 -0.32
N ALA A 630 15.78 35.82 0.84
CA ALA A 630 16.99 36.64 0.92
C ALA A 630 18.11 36.02 1.78
N SER A 631 19.36 36.07 1.33
CA SER A 631 20.49 35.39 1.99
C SER A 631 20.99 36.07 3.27
N PHE A 632 20.79 37.38 3.45
CA PHE A 632 21.10 38.17 4.66
C PHE A 632 20.32 39.49 4.63
N ILE A 633 19.97 40.06 5.80
CA ILE A 633 19.48 41.45 5.89
C ILE A 633 20.68 42.38 6.17
N VAL A 634 21.01 43.24 5.21
CA VAL A 634 21.82 44.46 5.40
C VAL A 634 20.85 45.63 5.58
N ARG A 635 20.97 46.40 6.66
CA ARG A 635 20.15 47.60 6.88
C ARG A 635 20.61 48.71 5.92
N ASN A 636 19.81 48.97 4.90
CA ASN A 636 20.10 50.00 3.89
C ASN A 636 19.65 51.38 4.39
N ASN A 637 20.58 52.34 4.46
CA ASN A 637 20.38 53.72 4.93
C ASN A 637 20.47 54.73 3.77
N SER A 638 19.77 55.86 3.90
CA SER A 638 19.87 56.98 2.96
C SER A 638 21.22 57.70 3.07
N PHE A 639 21.71 58.27 1.95
CA PHE A 639 22.88 59.16 1.93
C PHE A 639 22.62 60.52 2.59
N ILE A 640 21.37 60.90 2.74
CA ILE A 640 20.94 62.17 3.34
C ILE A 640 19.94 61.95 4.47
N THR A 641 19.97 62.83 5.48
CA THR A 641 19.04 62.83 6.62
C THR A 641 18.16 64.09 6.66
N VAL A 642 17.09 64.06 7.45
CA VAL A 642 16.21 65.23 7.66
C VAL A 642 16.99 66.43 8.21
N GLU A 643 17.91 66.21 9.15
CA GLU A 643 18.74 67.27 9.74
C GLU A 643 19.64 67.94 8.69
N GLN A 644 20.20 67.15 7.76
CA GLN A 644 21.01 67.67 6.67
C GLN A 644 20.17 68.51 5.69
N ILE A 645 18.92 68.12 5.39
CA ILE A 645 18.02 68.91 4.53
C ILE A 645 17.67 70.26 5.18
N LEU A 646 17.54 70.29 6.51
CA LEU A 646 17.24 71.52 7.25
C LEU A 646 18.44 72.48 7.29
N ASN A 647 19.64 71.95 7.52
CA ASN A 647 20.81 72.75 7.90
C ASN A 647 21.81 73.03 6.76
N LEU A 648 21.85 72.21 5.70
CA LEU A 648 22.81 72.37 4.59
C LEU A 648 22.27 73.27 3.47
N SER A 649 23.17 73.88 2.70
CA SER A 649 22.83 74.61 1.48
C SER A 649 22.49 73.66 0.32
N GLU A 650 21.74 74.17 -0.66
CA GLU A 650 21.36 73.43 -1.88
C GLU A 650 22.57 72.85 -2.62
N GLN A 651 23.69 73.59 -2.66
CA GLN A 651 24.90 73.14 -3.36
C GLN A 651 25.63 72.01 -2.60
N GLU A 652 25.59 72.02 -1.27
CA GLU A 652 26.17 70.96 -0.43
C GLU A 652 25.34 69.67 -0.49
N LEU A 653 24.00 69.78 -0.42
CA LEU A 653 23.08 68.64 -0.58
C LEU A 653 23.22 67.97 -1.94
N LEU A 654 23.29 68.78 -3.01
CA LEU A 654 23.52 68.28 -4.36
C LEU A 654 24.87 67.56 -4.47
N ASN A 655 25.93 68.10 -3.85
CA ASN A 655 27.23 67.47 -3.86
C ASN A 655 27.22 66.09 -3.15
N ILE A 656 26.54 65.96 -2.01
CA ILE A 656 26.39 64.68 -1.30
C ILE A 656 25.71 63.63 -2.19
N LEU A 657 24.57 63.97 -2.80
CA LEU A 657 23.81 63.04 -3.64
C LEU A 657 24.59 62.63 -4.91
N LEU A 658 25.39 63.53 -5.49
CA LEU A 658 26.17 63.21 -6.68
C LEU A 658 27.46 62.44 -6.39
N THR A 659 28.12 62.66 -5.25
CA THR A 659 29.47 62.14 -4.97
C THR A 659 29.55 60.98 -3.99
N SER A 660 28.52 60.72 -3.18
CA SER A 660 28.48 59.56 -2.27
C SER A 660 28.75 58.26 -3.02
N GLN A 661 29.44 57.29 -2.44
CA GLN A 661 29.60 55.95 -3.02
C GLN A 661 28.84 54.94 -2.16
N GLU A 662 28.28 53.91 -2.78
CA GLU A 662 27.70 52.77 -2.04
C GLU A 662 28.85 52.08 -1.29
N ASN A 663 28.77 52.03 0.04
CA ASN A 663 29.89 51.63 0.87
C ASN A 663 30.15 50.12 0.74
N GLN A 664 31.31 49.75 0.18
CA GLN A 664 31.88 48.42 0.41
C GLN A 664 32.15 48.25 1.91
N PHE A 665 31.42 47.32 2.53
CA PHE A 665 31.68 46.66 3.81
C PHE A 665 32.36 47.53 4.90
N ASN A 666 31.58 48.09 5.82
CA ASN A 666 32.10 48.74 7.01
C ASN A 666 32.41 47.71 8.11
N PRO A 667 33.68 47.40 8.43
CA PRO A 667 34.04 46.38 9.42
C PRO A 667 33.60 46.72 10.86
N LYS A 668 33.23 47.98 11.14
CA LYS A 668 32.68 48.39 12.45
C LYS A 668 31.16 48.24 12.54
N LYS A 669 30.47 48.13 11.40
CA LYS A 669 29.02 47.95 11.30
C LYS A 669 28.72 47.08 10.07
N PRO A 670 29.02 45.78 10.12
CA PRO A 670 28.91 44.87 8.96
C PRO A 670 27.45 44.65 8.51
N TRP A 671 26.48 45.26 9.22
CA TRP A 671 25.05 45.11 9.03
C TRP A 671 24.37 46.41 8.52
N GLU A 672 25.12 47.48 8.24
CA GLU A 672 24.59 48.76 7.72
C GLU A 672 25.29 49.17 6.42
N GLU A 673 24.52 49.54 5.39
CA GLU A 673 25.03 50.05 4.11
C GLU A 673 24.25 51.29 3.68
N ASN A 674 24.90 52.30 3.09
CA ASN A 674 24.19 53.44 2.51
C ASN A 674 24.03 53.20 1.01
N THR A 675 22.79 53.22 0.51
CA THR A 675 22.48 52.86 -0.88
C THR A 675 21.68 53.93 -1.60
N VAL A 676 21.79 53.94 -2.93
CA VAL A 676 20.94 54.80 -3.79
C VAL A 676 19.47 54.47 -3.56
N ASN A 677 19.12 53.19 -3.43
CA ASN A 677 17.74 52.75 -3.22
C ASN A 677 17.15 53.23 -1.89
N ALA A 678 17.88 53.10 -0.77
CA ALA A 678 17.40 53.63 0.51
C ALA A 678 17.28 55.15 0.52
N THR A 679 18.12 55.84 -0.27
CA THR A 679 17.99 57.30 -0.48
C THR A 679 16.73 57.63 -1.28
N ILE A 680 16.39 56.85 -2.30
CA ILE A 680 15.16 57.03 -3.09
C ILE A 680 13.92 56.83 -2.20
N ASP A 681 13.91 55.76 -1.41
CA ASP A 681 12.77 55.43 -0.55
C ASP A 681 12.59 56.51 0.54
N PHE A 682 13.69 57.00 1.13
CA PHE A 682 13.67 58.15 2.03
C PHE A 682 13.11 59.43 1.36
N CYS A 683 13.52 59.72 0.12
CA CYS A 683 12.98 60.87 -0.62
C CYS A 683 11.46 60.75 -0.83
N ILE A 684 10.98 59.55 -1.16
CA ILE A 684 9.55 59.29 -1.39
C ILE A 684 8.77 59.42 -0.09
N GLU A 685 9.26 58.81 1.00
CA GLU A 685 8.65 58.88 2.32
C GLU A 685 8.53 60.35 2.77
N LEU A 686 9.60 61.13 2.57
CA LEU A 686 9.59 62.54 2.95
C LEU A 686 8.53 63.34 2.19
N LEU A 687 8.40 63.10 0.88
CA LEU A 687 7.42 63.79 0.02
C LEU A 687 5.97 63.31 0.22
N THR A 688 5.76 62.11 0.76
CA THR A 688 4.43 61.54 1.01
C THR A 688 3.94 61.78 2.45
N ASN A 689 4.84 61.96 3.42
CA ASN A 689 4.51 62.11 4.83
C ASN A 689 4.03 63.53 5.22
N ASN A 690 2.71 63.71 5.37
CA ASN A 690 2.04 64.99 5.66
C ASN A 690 2.39 65.68 7.01
N SER A 691 3.30 65.13 7.81
CA SER A 691 3.62 65.66 9.14
C SER A 691 4.40 66.99 9.14
N ASN A 692 5.12 67.34 8.07
CA ASN A 692 5.85 68.62 7.97
C ASN A 692 5.87 69.20 6.54
N LYS A 693 4.89 70.08 6.23
CA LYS A 693 4.74 70.70 4.91
C LYS A 693 5.87 71.63 4.49
N GLU A 694 6.46 72.38 5.42
CA GLU A 694 7.53 73.33 5.11
C GLU A 694 8.81 72.60 4.66
N LEU A 695 9.15 71.50 5.34
CA LEU A 695 10.26 70.63 4.95
C LEU A 695 10.03 69.99 3.58
N GLN A 696 8.80 69.53 3.30
CA GLN A 696 8.43 68.99 1.99
C GLN A 696 8.58 70.01 0.87
N GLU A 697 8.06 71.23 1.04
CA GLU A 697 8.14 72.29 0.03
C GLU A 697 9.59 72.70 -0.24
N LYS A 698 10.39 72.83 0.82
CA LYS A 698 11.83 73.12 0.71
C LYS A 698 12.55 72.01 -0.06
N PHE A 699 12.31 70.75 0.29
CA PHE A 699 12.95 69.60 -0.35
C PHE A 699 12.49 69.41 -1.81
N TRP A 700 11.20 69.60 -2.09
CA TRP A 700 10.66 69.55 -3.45
C TRP A 700 11.25 70.65 -4.34
N THR A 701 11.40 71.87 -3.82
CA THR A 701 12.06 72.98 -4.54
C THR A 701 13.49 72.61 -4.91
N PHE A 702 14.25 72.02 -3.97
CA PHE A 702 15.59 71.50 -4.23
C PHE A 702 15.61 70.42 -5.33
N LEU A 703 14.73 69.41 -5.24
CA LEU A 703 14.66 68.32 -6.22
C LEU A 703 14.27 68.82 -7.62
N SER A 704 13.31 69.74 -7.71
CA SER A 704 12.83 70.28 -8.99
C SER A 704 13.87 71.17 -9.68
N ASN A 705 14.60 72.01 -8.94
CA ASN A 705 15.69 72.84 -9.49
C ASN A 705 16.87 72.02 -10.01
N ASN A 706 17.12 70.84 -9.42
CA ASN A 706 18.29 70.02 -9.72
C ASN A 706 17.96 68.72 -10.48
N SER A 707 16.71 68.55 -10.94
CA SER A 707 16.20 67.30 -11.50
C SER A 707 17.08 66.76 -12.64
N LYS A 708 17.48 67.63 -13.58
CA LYS A 708 18.34 67.26 -14.72
C LYS A 708 19.72 66.70 -14.30
N LYS A 709 20.31 67.22 -13.22
CA LYS A 709 21.61 66.74 -12.70
C LYS A 709 21.45 65.45 -11.92
N LEU A 710 20.35 65.31 -11.17
CA LEU A 710 20.07 64.15 -10.34
C LEU A 710 19.56 62.95 -11.15
N PHE A 711 18.91 63.18 -12.30
CA PHE A 711 18.23 62.14 -13.08
C PHE A 711 19.16 60.99 -13.49
N ASN A 712 20.40 61.27 -13.88
CA ASN A 712 21.34 60.21 -14.30
C ASN A 712 21.58 59.17 -13.20
N ARG A 713 21.63 59.61 -11.94
CA ARG A 713 21.91 58.73 -10.79
C ARG A 713 20.63 58.24 -10.09
N TYR A 714 19.59 59.07 -10.08
CA TYR A 714 18.35 58.83 -9.33
C TYR A 714 17.11 58.76 -10.25
N SER A 715 17.25 58.32 -11.49
CA SER A 715 16.12 58.21 -12.44
C SER A 715 14.94 57.43 -11.87
N SER A 716 15.21 56.37 -11.10
CA SER A 716 14.23 55.58 -10.35
C SER A 716 13.32 56.41 -9.44
N LEU A 717 13.86 57.43 -8.76
CA LEU A 717 13.06 58.35 -7.94
C LEU A 717 11.96 59.00 -8.77
N PHE A 718 12.32 59.57 -9.93
CA PHE A 718 11.36 60.28 -10.78
C PHE A 718 10.33 59.34 -11.42
N TYR A 719 10.71 58.11 -11.77
CA TYR A 719 9.76 57.09 -12.23
C TYR A 719 8.74 56.73 -11.14
N LYS A 720 9.20 56.51 -9.90
CA LYS A 720 8.33 56.22 -8.76
C LYS A 720 7.41 57.40 -8.42
N LEU A 721 7.94 58.63 -8.34
CA LEU A 721 7.14 59.83 -8.07
C LEU A 721 6.05 60.09 -9.12
N ALA A 722 6.27 59.69 -10.37
CA ALA A 722 5.29 59.87 -11.44
C ALA A 722 4.05 58.95 -11.33
N ILE A 723 4.10 57.91 -10.49
CA ILE A 723 3.04 56.90 -10.38
C ILE A 723 2.43 56.77 -8.97
N ILE A 724 2.90 57.54 -7.99
CA ILE A 724 2.34 57.57 -6.63
C ILE A 724 1.12 58.50 -6.60
N GLU A 725 -0.07 57.94 -6.41
CA GLU A 725 -1.34 58.67 -6.48
C GLU A 725 -1.54 59.66 -5.32
N GLU A 726 -0.92 59.40 -4.16
CA GLU A 726 -1.01 60.23 -2.96
C GLU A 726 -0.27 61.58 -3.09
N LEU A 727 0.60 61.72 -4.10
CA LEU A 727 1.38 62.94 -4.29
C LEU A 727 0.56 64.07 -4.95
N PRO A 728 0.88 65.34 -4.64
CA PRO A 728 0.32 66.48 -5.33
C PRO A 728 0.48 66.40 -6.86
N LYS A 729 -0.58 66.74 -7.63
CA LYS A 729 -0.59 66.64 -9.11
C LYS A 729 0.54 67.41 -9.81
N ASN A 730 1.00 68.52 -9.23
CA ASN A 730 2.14 69.28 -9.75
C ASN A 730 3.46 68.47 -9.67
N ILE A 731 3.66 67.69 -8.60
CA ILE A 731 4.82 66.80 -8.44
C ILE A 731 4.75 65.67 -9.46
N ILE A 732 3.58 65.04 -9.59
CA ILE A 732 3.34 63.95 -10.55
C ILE A 732 3.61 64.42 -11.98
N ASN A 733 2.97 65.53 -12.41
CA ASN A 733 3.11 66.06 -13.77
C ASN A 733 4.54 66.51 -14.08
N PHE A 734 5.23 67.12 -13.12
CA PHE A 734 6.65 67.47 -13.26
C PHE A 734 7.53 66.23 -13.41
N SER A 735 7.27 65.19 -12.62
CA SER A 735 8.02 63.94 -12.66
C SER A 735 7.81 63.22 -13.99
N ILE A 736 6.58 63.16 -14.50
CA ILE A 736 6.27 62.66 -15.85
C ILE A 736 7.07 63.43 -16.91
N SER A 737 7.04 64.77 -16.86
CA SER A 737 7.74 65.61 -17.84
C SER A 737 9.26 65.38 -17.79
N THR A 738 9.83 65.34 -16.58
CA THR A 738 11.26 65.08 -16.34
C THR A 738 11.68 63.71 -16.87
N CYS A 739 10.86 62.68 -16.63
CA CYS A 739 11.06 61.34 -17.16
C CYS A 739 11.04 61.34 -18.70
N LEU A 740 10.03 61.94 -19.34
CA LEU A 740 9.92 61.95 -20.80
C LEU A 740 11.08 62.71 -21.48
N GLU A 741 11.56 63.80 -20.88
CA GLU A 741 12.65 64.62 -21.41
C GLU A 741 14.04 63.99 -21.27
N ASN A 742 14.31 63.29 -20.16
CA ASN A 742 15.67 62.82 -19.81
C ASN A 742 15.83 61.28 -19.90
N MET A 743 14.77 60.55 -20.24
CA MET A 743 14.81 59.09 -20.40
C MET A 743 15.79 58.67 -21.50
N ASN A 744 16.71 57.76 -21.14
CA ASN A 744 17.57 57.07 -22.10
C ASN A 744 16.76 55.99 -22.85
N ASP A 745 16.66 56.12 -24.18
CA ASP A 745 15.88 55.21 -25.02
C ASP A 745 16.60 53.87 -25.32
N ASN A 746 17.88 53.73 -24.95
CA ASN A 746 18.67 52.51 -25.17
C ASN A 746 18.70 51.57 -23.95
N HIS A 747 18.04 51.93 -22.85
CA HIS A 747 17.98 51.10 -21.64
C HIS A 747 16.56 51.00 -21.11
N PHE A 748 16.14 49.81 -20.66
CA PHE A 748 14.79 49.58 -20.12
C PHE A 748 14.85 48.92 -18.74
N SER A 749 15.07 49.75 -17.71
CA SER A 749 15.17 49.31 -16.32
C SER A 749 13.81 48.89 -15.74
N HIS A 750 13.85 48.19 -14.60
CA HIS A 750 12.63 47.75 -13.91
C HIS A 750 11.73 48.92 -13.44
N ASP A 751 12.30 50.06 -13.06
CA ASP A 751 11.49 51.23 -12.71
C ASP A 751 10.85 51.89 -13.95
N LYS A 752 11.48 51.80 -15.13
CA LYS A 752 10.86 52.22 -16.39
C LYS A 752 9.70 51.31 -16.77
N GLU A 753 9.89 49.99 -16.62
CA GLU A 753 8.82 49.00 -16.79
C GLU A 753 7.62 49.37 -15.90
N LYS A 754 7.81 49.53 -14.59
CA LYS A 754 6.74 49.95 -13.66
C LYS A 754 6.06 51.25 -14.08
N PHE A 755 6.85 52.25 -14.47
CA PHE A 755 6.34 53.53 -14.96
C PHE A 755 5.41 53.34 -16.17
N PHE A 756 5.86 52.62 -17.21
CA PHE A 756 5.04 52.41 -18.40
C PHE A 756 3.85 51.50 -18.12
N THR A 757 4.04 50.39 -17.41
CA THR A 757 2.99 49.45 -16.97
C THR A 757 1.84 50.18 -16.27
N TYR A 758 2.15 51.07 -15.32
CA TYR A 758 1.13 51.87 -14.63
C TYR A 758 0.25 52.66 -15.61
N PHE A 759 0.85 53.33 -16.60
CA PHE A 759 0.10 54.13 -17.57
C PHE A 759 -0.62 53.32 -18.64
N VAL A 760 -0.09 52.17 -19.09
CA VAL A 760 -0.76 51.32 -20.08
C VAL A 760 -1.98 50.59 -19.49
N GLN A 761 -1.99 50.36 -18.17
CA GLN A 761 -3.13 49.72 -17.48
C GLN A 761 -4.31 50.68 -17.24
N GLN A 762 -4.13 52.00 -17.35
CA GLN A 762 -5.21 52.98 -17.15
C GLN A 762 -6.24 52.96 -18.29
N ASN A 763 -7.49 53.31 -17.97
CA ASN A 763 -8.57 53.40 -18.96
C ASN A 763 -8.36 54.58 -19.93
N ASN A 764 -7.84 55.71 -19.45
CA ASN A 764 -7.54 56.89 -20.25
C ASN A 764 -6.03 56.99 -20.48
N LEU A 765 -5.59 56.66 -21.69
CA LEU A 765 -4.16 56.65 -22.03
C LEU A 765 -3.59 58.06 -22.20
N ASN A 766 -2.44 58.30 -21.60
CA ASN A 766 -1.61 59.45 -21.93
C ASN A 766 -0.86 59.18 -23.24
N THR A 767 -1.33 59.79 -24.34
CA THR A 767 -0.77 59.57 -25.68
C THR A 767 0.70 59.95 -25.79
N GLN A 768 1.20 60.90 -25.01
CA GLN A 768 2.62 61.27 -25.01
C GLN A 768 3.49 60.14 -24.45
N ILE A 769 3.04 59.47 -23.39
CA ILE A 769 3.74 58.35 -22.77
C ILE A 769 3.74 57.13 -23.70
N ILE A 770 2.60 56.83 -24.33
CA ILE A 770 2.51 55.71 -25.28
C ILE A 770 3.39 55.96 -26.51
N ASN A 771 3.39 57.18 -27.07
CA ASN A 771 4.29 57.52 -28.17
C ASN A 771 5.77 57.36 -27.79
N LYS A 772 6.14 57.71 -26.55
CA LYS A 772 7.50 57.50 -26.03
C LYS A 772 7.84 56.01 -25.89
N LEU A 773 6.89 55.17 -25.44
CA LEU A 773 7.08 53.71 -25.40
C LEU A 773 7.35 53.13 -26.80
N PHE A 774 6.62 53.60 -27.82
CA PHE A 774 6.83 53.15 -29.20
C PHE A 774 8.08 53.74 -29.86
N SER A 775 8.61 54.88 -29.39
CA SER A 775 9.87 55.43 -29.91
C SER A 775 11.11 54.63 -29.48
N ILE A 776 11.00 53.81 -28.43
CA ILE A 776 12.08 52.92 -27.99
C ILE A 776 12.34 51.87 -29.07
N SER A 777 13.61 51.69 -29.42
CA SER A 777 14.05 50.66 -30.37
C SER A 777 14.35 49.37 -29.60
N PRO A 778 13.53 48.31 -29.72
CA PRO A 778 13.76 47.07 -28.97
C PRO A 778 15.10 46.41 -29.34
N ASN A 779 15.60 46.63 -30.54
CA ASN A 779 16.88 46.06 -31.00
C ASN A 779 18.11 46.70 -30.33
N ASN A 780 17.94 47.83 -29.63
CA ASN A 780 19.00 48.46 -28.84
C ASN A 780 19.01 48.01 -27.38
N LEU A 781 17.97 47.30 -26.94
CA LEU A 781 17.81 46.86 -25.56
C LEU A 781 18.59 45.58 -25.31
N ASP A 782 19.14 45.47 -24.10
CA ASP A 782 19.94 44.32 -23.75
C ASP A 782 19.08 43.04 -23.62
N SER A 783 19.56 41.98 -24.26
CA SER A 783 19.04 40.61 -24.18
C SER A 783 20.04 39.64 -23.52
N SER A 784 21.26 40.11 -23.22
CA SER A 784 22.47 39.32 -22.96
C SER A 784 22.70 38.93 -21.50
N LEU A 785 21.69 38.32 -20.88
CA LEU A 785 21.94 37.57 -19.64
C LEU A 785 22.51 36.15 -19.87
N SER A 786 22.72 35.67 -21.12
CA SER A 786 23.70 34.61 -21.44
C SER A 786 23.88 34.36 -22.95
N ASP A 787 25.04 33.83 -23.36
CA ASP A 787 25.34 33.25 -24.68
C ASP A 787 24.50 32.00 -25.05
N ASN A 788 23.42 31.71 -24.32
CA ASN A 788 22.60 30.53 -24.54
C ASN A 788 21.72 30.68 -25.78
N LYS A 789 21.86 29.72 -26.70
CA LYS A 789 20.99 29.59 -27.89
C LYS A 789 19.54 29.18 -27.56
N THR A 790 19.22 28.89 -26.29
CA THR A 790 17.93 28.36 -25.84
C THR A 790 17.18 29.36 -24.97
N PHE A 791 15.89 29.56 -25.26
CA PHE A 791 15.02 30.47 -24.51
C PHE A 791 14.83 30.05 -23.05
N ASP A 792 14.95 30.99 -22.12
CA ASP A 792 14.69 30.84 -20.69
C ASP A 792 13.76 31.96 -20.22
N ILE A 793 12.64 31.59 -19.58
CA ILE A 793 11.60 32.53 -19.15
C ILE A 793 12.08 33.46 -18.01
N SER A 794 12.96 32.96 -17.13
CA SER A 794 13.52 33.77 -16.04
C SER A 794 14.49 34.80 -16.61
N LEU A 795 15.26 34.43 -17.63
CA LEU A 795 16.11 35.40 -18.35
C LEU A 795 15.28 36.41 -19.13
N PHE A 796 14.19 35.98 -19.78
CA PHE A 796 13.25 36.87 -20.47
C PHE A 796 12.71 37.94 -19.53
N ILE A 797 12.07 37.54 -18.42
CA ILE A 797 11.45 38.47 -17.46
C ILE A 797 12.49 39.44 -16.86
N ASN A 798 13.74 39.00 -16.71
CA ASN A 798 14.79 39.83 -16.10
C ASN A 798 15.56 40.72 -17.09
N SER A 799 15.54 40.40 -18.39
CA SER A 799 16.21 41.19 -19.44
C SER A 799 15.52 42.54 -19.71
N GLU A 800 16.26 43.54 -20.19
CA GLU A 800 15.68 44.84 -20.57
C GLU A 800 14.69 44.69 -21.72
N LEU A 801 15.06 43.90 -22.74
CA LEU A 801 14.19 43.62 -23.88
C LEU A 801 12.90 42.89 -23.45
N GLY A 802 12.99 41.90 -22.57
CA GLY A 802 11.81 41.16 -22.12
C GLY A 802 10.83 42.03 -21.31
N LYS A 803 11.33 42.87 -20.39
CA LYS A 803 10.51 43.85 -19.65
C LYS A 803 9.76 44.81 -20.58
N TYR A 804 10.44 45.29 -21.61
CA TYR A 804 9.81 46.12 -22.65
C TYR A 804 8.70 45.37 -23.37
N LEU A 805 8.96 44.12 -23.79
CA LEU A 805 7.97 43.29 -24.47
C LEU A 805 6.78 42.95 -23.57
N ILE A 806 6.99 42.68 -22.28
CA ILE A 806 5.91 42.47 -21.29
C ILE A 806 5.01 43.70 -21.19
N THR A 807 5.61 44.90 -21.15
CA THR A 807 4.85 46.17 -21.15
C THR A 807 3.97 46.29 -22.40
N LEU A 808 4.44 45.86 -23.58
CA LEU A 808 3.63 45.81 -24.80
C LEU A 808 2.50 44.78 -24.72
N ILE A 809 2.74 43.62 -24.09
CA ILE A 809 1.68 42.61 -23.84
C ILE A 809 0.55 43.23 -23.02
N GLU A 810 0.87 43.89 -21.91
CA GLU A 810 -0.12 44.54 -21.06
C GLU A 810 -0.91 45.62 -21.81
N LEU A 811 -0.23 46.43 -22.62
CA LEU A 811 -0.88 47.41 -23.48
C LEU A 811 -1.87 46.76 -24.45
N ALA A 812 -1.48 45.66 -25.10
CA ALA A 812 -2.34 44.95 -26.04
C ALA A 812 -3.56 44.30 -25.37
N ILE A 813 -3.37 43.70 -24.20
CA ILE A 813 -4.45 43.07 -23.42
C ILE A 813 -5.50 44.12 -23.05
N LYS A 814 -5.08 45.29 -22.57
CA LYS A 814 -5.99 46.36 -22.12
C LYS A 814 -6.56 47.18 -23.28
N HIS A 815 -5.75 47.46 -24.30
CA HIS A 815 -6.06 48.41 -25.38
C HIS A 815 -5.79 47.79 -26.77
N LYS A 816 -6.68 46.87 -27.18
CA LYS A 816 -6.57 46.09 -28.43
C LYS A 816 -6.27 46.89 -29.71
N LYS A 817 -6.60 48.19 -29.76
CA LYS A 817 -6.32 49.07 -30.91
C LYS A 817 -4.82 49.18 -31.28
N TYR A 818 -3.92 48.89 -30.33
CA TYR A 818 -2.47 48.94 -30.57
C TYR A 818 -1.86 47.60 -31.03
N ILE A 819 -2.67 46.54 -31.17
CA ILE A 819 -2.16 45.21 -31.57
C ILE A 819 -1.43 45.28 -32.91
N THR A 820 -1.94 46.05 -33.88
CA THR A 820 -1.29 46.20 -35.19
C THR A 820 0.11 46.82 -35.08
N ASP A 821 0.25 47.90 -34.32
CA ASP A 821 1.54 48.58 -34.11
C ASP A 821 2.53 47.69 -33.34
N ILE A 822 2.02 46.92 -32.37
CA ILE A 822 2.83 45.97 -31.58
C ILE A 822 3.31 44.80 -32.45
N LYS A 823 2.46 44.30 -33.35
CA LYS A 823 2.86 43.25 -34.31
C LYS A 823 4.00 43.72 -35.21
N GLU A 824 3.92 44.95 -35.72
CA GLU A 824 5.01 45.53 -36.53
C GLU A 824 6.33 45.60 -35.74
N LYS A 825 6.27 45.96 -34.45
CA LYS A 825 7.45 45.93 -33.56
C LYS A 825 8.00 44.52 -33.36
N ILE A 826 7.14 43.52 -33.15
CA ILE A 826 7.53 42.11 -32.96
C ILE A 826 8.17 41.56 -34.24
N ASP A 827 7.58 41.84 -35.41
CA ASP A 827 8.08 41.34 -36.69
C ASP A 827 9.45 41.92 -37.06
N ASN A 828 9.75 43.13 -36.60
CA ASN A 828 11.04 43.80 -36.80
C ASN A 828 12.10 43.46 -35.71
N LEU A 829 11.79 42.58 -34.76
CA LEU A 829 12.72 42.19 -33.70
C LEU A 829 13.84 41.29 -34.25
N SER A 830 15.09 41.65 -33.97
CA SER A 830 16.28 40.89 -34.40
C SER A 830 16.53 39.64 -33.54
N HIS A 831 16.11 39.67 -32.26
CA HIS A 831 16.28 38.55 -31.33
C HIS A 831 15.26 37.43 -31.60
N GLY A 832 15.69 36.41 -32.35
CA GLY A 832 14.84 35.32 -32.84
C GLY A 832 14.00 34.60 -31.78
N PRO A 833 14.57 34.11 -30.65
CA PRO A 833 13.80 33.41 -29.62
C PRO A 833 12.68 34.26 -29.00
N TYR A 834 12.96 35.54 -28.71
CA TYR A 834 11.96 36.44 -28.10
C TYR A 834 10.87 36.80 -29.11
N LYS A 835 11.23 36.95 -30.39
CA LYS A 835 10.25 37.15 -31.47
C LYS A 835 9.27 35.99 -31.53
N GLN A 836 9.77 34.76 -31.50
CA GLN A 836 8.93 33.56 -31.56
C GLN A 836 8.07 33.39 -30.30
N PHE A 837 8.62 33.68 -29.11
CA PHE A 837 7.83 33.74 -27.88
C PHE A 837 6.67 34.73 -27.97
N MET A 838 6.94 35.96 -28.43
CA MET A 838 5.91 37.00 -28.61
C MET A 838 4.84 36.62 -29.63
N LYS A 839 5.22 35.90 -30.71
CA LYS A 839 4.25 35.33 -31.65
C LYS A 839 3.36 34.27 -31.00
N GLY A 840 3.90 33.48 -30.07
CA GLY A 840 3.11 32.55 -29.24
C GLY A 840 2.11 33.26 -28.32
N VAL A 841 2.52 34.38 -27.70
CA VAL A 841 1.62 35.21 -26.87
C VAL A 841 0.46 35.77 -27.70
N PHE A 842 0.72 36.23 -28.92
CA PHE A 842 -0.28 36.81 -29.82
C PHE A 842 -0.79 35.83 -30.88
N LEU A 843 -0.76 34.52 -30.62
CA LEU A 843 -1.00 33.48 -31.63
C LEU A 843 -2.29 33.69 -32.44
N TYR A 844 -3.39 34.10 -31.79
CA TYR A 844 -4.68 34.33 -32.44
C TYR A 844 -4.70 35.54 -33.40
N GLU A 845 -3.73 36.45 -33.28
CA GLU A 845 -3.61 37.65 -34.11
C GLU A 845 -2.74 37.39 -35.35
N TYR A 846 -2.08 36.23 -35.44
CA TYR A 846 -1.28 35.79 -36.60
C TYR A 846 -2.02 34.69 -37.39
N ASP A 847 -1.68 34.53 -38.66
CA ASP A 847 -2.20 33.42 -39.46
C ASP A 847 -1.47 32.12 -39.11
N ILE A 848 -2.13 31.33 -38.26
CA ILE A 848 -1.66 30.05 -37.72
C ILE A 848 -1.21 29.07 -38.82
N SER A 849 -1.74 29.19 -40.05
CA SER A 849 -1.37 28.30 -41.17
C SER A 849 0.01 28.58 -41.77
N THR A 850 0.60 29.74 -41.44
CA THR A 850 1.85 30.23 -42.03
C THR A 850 3.00 30.38 -41.03
N GLU A 851 2.72 30.29 -39.72
CA GLU A 851 3.71 30.51 -38.66
C GLU A 851 4.51 29.26 -38.30
N ILE A 852 5.78 29.46 -37.91
CA ILE A 852 6.67 28.37 -37.49
C ILE A 852 6.34 27.99 -36.05
N VAL A 853 5.79 26.79 -35.86
CA VAL A 853 5.53 26.24 -34.52
C VAL A 853 6.83 25.63 -33.95
N ASN A 854 7.42 26.32 -32.98
CA ASN A 854 8.63 25.89 -32.27
C ASN A 854 8.45 25.96 -30.73
N TYR A 855 9.49 25.60 -29.98
CA TYR A 855 9.42 25.58 -28.52
C TYR A 855 9.11 26.96 -27.92
N GLU A 856 9.67 28.02 -28.47
CA GLU A 856 9.45 29.39 -28.01
C GLU A 856 8.00 29.84 -28.23
N THR A 857 7.40 29.55 -29.39
CA THR A 857 5.96 29.82 -29.63
C THR A 857 5.07 29.04 -28.67
N PHE A 858 5.45 27.80 -28.33
CA PHE A 858 4.73 26.99 -27.35
C PHE A 858 4.80 27.61 -25.95
N LEU A 859 6.00 28.04 -25.52
CA LEU A 859 6.18 28.76 -24.25
C LEU A 859 5.34 30.05 -24.21
N GLY A 860 5.37 30.86 -25.27
CA GLY A 860 4.57 32.08 -25.36
C GLY A 860 3.08 31.82 -25.17
N TYR A 861 2.56 30.74 -25.74
CA TYR A 861 1.17 30.36 -25.57
C TYR A 861 0.86 29.94 -24.12
N ILE A 862 1.61 28.98 -23.56
CA ILE A 862 1.27 28.38 -22.24
C ILE A 862 1.38 29.38 -21.07
N TYR A 863 2.21 30.42 -21.20
CA TYR A 863 2.38 31.42 -20.15
C TYR A 863 1.30 32.51 -20.14
N TYR A 864 0.66 32.78 -21.28
CA TYR A 864 -0.27 33.91 -21.44
C TYR A 864 -1.70 33.51 -21.82
N HIS A 865 -1.96 32.25 -22.14
CA HIS A 865 -3.30 31.75 -22.45
C HIS A 865 -3.77 30.77 -21.38
N ILE A 866 -5.01 30.94 -20.93
CA ILE A 866 -5.67 30.01 -20.01
C ILE A 866 -6.33 28.92 -20.82
N GLY A 867 -5.83 27.69 -20.66
CA GLY A 867 -6.37 26.52 -21.35
C GLY A 867 -5.90 26.41 -22.80
N MET A 868 -6.05 25.20 -23.35
CA MET A 868 -5.60 24.88 -24.70
C MET A 868 -6.72 24.14 -25.44
N PRO A 869 -7.45 24.86 -26.33
CA PRO A 869 -8.49 24.25 -27.15
C PRO A 869 -7.90 23.23 -28.13
N ASP A 870 -8.75 22.33 -28.63
CA ASP A 870 -8.32 21.17 -29.45
C ASP A 870 -7.55 21.55 -30.73
N ASN A 871 -7.96 22.61 -31.42
CA ASN A 871 -7.25 23.10 -32.60
C ASN A 871 -5.82 23.56 -32.27
N ILE A 872 -5.59 24.09 -31.06
CA ILE A 872 -4.26 24.48 -30.58
C ILE A 872 -3.47 23.26 -30.10
N ARG A 873 -4.10 22.29 -29.42
CA ARG A 873 -3.43 21.02 -29.05
C ARG A 873 -2.89 20.31 -30.30
N LYS A 874 -3.70 20.25 -31.35
CA LYS A 874 -3.33 19.68 -32.66
C LYS A 874 -2.20 20.45 -33.34
N LEU A 875 -2.16 21.78 -33.18
CA LEU A 875 -1.07 22.61 -33.70
C LEU A 875 0.29 22.23 -33.09
N PHE A 876 0.32 21.97 -31.78
CA PHE A 876 1.54 21.64 -31.04
C PHE A 876 1.88 20.14 -30.99
N GLU A 877 1.00 19.25 -31.47
CA GLU A 877 1.15 17.78 -31.42
C GLU A 877 2.54 17.32 -31.88
N LYS A 878 2.96 17.73 -33.09
CA LYS A 878 4.23 17.30 -33.67
C LYS A 878 5.44 17.81 -32.88
N LEU A 879 5.35 19.02 -32.34
CA LEU A 879 6.40 19.60 -31.50
C LEU A 879 6.51 18.80 -30.19
N VAL A 880 5.39 18.54 -29.52
CA VAL A 880 5.34 17.81 -28.24
C VAL A 880 5.85 16.38 -28.39
N SER A 881 5.46 15.68 -29.46
CA SER A 881 5.98 14.33 -29.75
C SER A 881 7.51 14.30 -29.83
N ASN A 882 8.12 15.34 -30.39
CA ASN A 882 9.58 15.46 -30.42
C ASN A 882 10.18 15.87 -29.07
N LEU A 883 9.54 16.80 -28.34
CA LEU A 883 10.02 17.25 -27.03
C LEU A 883 10.07 16.11 -26.02
N LEU A 884 9.05 15.25 -25.99
CA LEU A 884 8.95 14.12 -25.06
C LEU A 884 10.02 13.04 -25.26
N LYS A 885 10.73 13.04 -26.40
CA LYS A 885 11.90 12.17 -26.63
C LYS A 885 13.13 12.64 -25.87
N THR A 886 13.13 13.88 -25.37
CA THR A 886 14.22 14.50 -24.60
C THR A 886 13.71 15.02 -23.26
N LYS A 887 14.59 15.48 -22.38
CA LYS A 887 14.18 16.06 -21.10
C LYS A 887 13.63 17.48 -21.28
N ILE A 888 12.40 17.70 -20.83
CA ILE A 888 11.77 19.01 -20.71
C ILE A 888 12.06 19.54 -19.30
N ASN A 889 12.82 20.63 -19.21
CA ASN A 889 13.23 21.20 -17.92
C ASN A 889 12.17 22.11 -17.30
N ASP A 890 11.29 22.68 -18.12
CA ASP A 890 10.22 23.57 -17.68
C ASP A 890 8.99 22.76 -17.24
N ASN A 891 8.58 22.90 -15.98
CA ASN A 891 7.48 22.13 -15.40
C ASN A 891 6.12 22.50 -16.03
N ASN A 892 5.91 23.76 -16.41
CA ASN A 892 4.67 24.18 -17.07
C ASN A 892 4.61 23.62 -18.49
N ALA A 893 5.71 23.71 -19.23
CA ALA A 893 5.82 23.11 -20.56
C ALA A 893 5.63 21.59 -20.50
N LEU A 894 6.19 20.91 -19.47
CA LEU A 894 5.99 19.48 -19.25
C LEU A 894 4.51 19.17 -18.97
N SER A 895 3.83 19.93 -18.10
CA SER A 895 2.41 19.72 -17.78
C SER A 895 1.52 19.80 -19.04
N TYR A 896 1.66 20.86 -19.83
CA TYR A 896 0.90 21.03 -21.08
C TYR A 896 1.30 20.01 -22.16
N ALA A 897 2.59 19.64 -22.25
CA ALA A 897 3.06 18.58 -23.15
C ALA A 897 2.42 17.22 -22.80
N LEU A 898 2.35 16.88 -21.50
CA LEU A 898 1.71 15.64 -21.03
C LEU A 898 0.20 15.67 -21.28
N LEU A 899 -0.46 16.82 -21.13
CA LEU A 899 -1.88 16.99 -21.48
C LEU A 899 -2.13 16.73 -22.97
N ILE A 900 -1.32 17.30 -23.87
CA ILE A 900 -1.41 17.03 -25.32
C ILE A 900 -1.13 15.56 -25.61
N ALA A 901 -0.16 14.96 -24.93
CA ALA A 901 0.19 13.55 -25.11
C ALA A 901 -0.95 12.59 -24.77
N LEU A 902 -1.75 12.91 -23.74
CA LEU A 902 -2.89 12.09 -23.33
C LEU A 902 -3.97 11.98 -24.42
N ASP A 903 -4.12 12.97 -25.29
CA ASP A 903 -5.14 12.98 -26.35
C ASP A 903 -4.61 12.66 -27.76
N TYR A 904 -3.35 13.02 -28.05
CA TYR A 904 -2.85 13.03 -29.42
C TYR A 904 -1.63 12.12 -29.65
N ILE A 905 -0.97 11.61 -28.60
CA ILE A 905 0.30 10.90 -28.76
C ILE A 905 0.25 9.51 -28.12
N GLU A 906 0.49 8.47 -28.92
CA GLU A 906 0.58 7.11 -28.42
C GLU A 906 1.93 6.88 -27.70
N PRO A 907 1.96 6.26 -26.50
CA PRO A 907 3.18 6.13 -25.70
C PRO A 907 4.28 5.25 -26.30
N ARG A 908 4.00 4.53 -27.40
CA ARG A 908 4.97 3.62 -28.04
C ARG A 908 6.19 4.34 -28.62
N GLU A 909 6.11 5.65 -28.84
CA GLU A 909 7.17 6.44 -29.49
C GLU A 909 8.06 7.24 -28.51
N ILE A 910 7.89 7.07 -27.18
CA ILE A 910 8.46 7.98 -26.17
C ILE A 910 9.46 7.30 -25.23
N MET A 911 10.51 8.04 -24.84
CA MET A 911 11.53 7.60 -23.89
C MET A 911 11.20 8.01 -22.45
N PHE A 912 10.80 7.04 -21.63
CA PHE A 912 10.31 7.27 -20.25
C PHE A 912 11.35 7.76 -19.24
N GLN A 913 12.65 7.71 -19.58
CA GLN A 913 13.74 7.99 -18.64
C GLN A 913 14.03 9.48 -18.41
N HIS A 914 13.55 10.36 -19.29
CA HIS A 914 13.98 11.76 -19.32
C HIS A 914 13.05 12.73 -18.59
N ASN A 915 11.76 12.40 -18.47
CA ASN A 915 10.72 13.32 -17.96
C ASN A 915 10.02 12.74 -16.73
N ASN A 916 9.50 13.62 -15.86
CA ASN A 916 8.76 13.22 -14.68
C ASN A 916 7.29 12.96 -15.02
N PHE A 917 6.98 11.73 -15.45
CA PHE A 917 5.61 11.33 -15.81
C PHE A 917 4.64 11.20 -14.62
N ASN A 918 5.08 11.43 -13.38
CA ASN A 918 4.15 11.50 -12.24
C ASN A 918 3.13 12.64 -12.39
N TYR A 919 3.49 13.72 -13.09
CA TYR A 919 2.55 14.80 -13.42
C TYR A 919 1.40 14.32 -14.30
N MET A 920 1.66 13.41 -15.26
CA MET A 920 0.63 12.84 -16.12
C MET A 920 -0.36 12.00 -15.31
N VAL A 921 0.14 11.24 -14.33
CA VAL A 921 -0.69 10.47 -13.41
C VAL A 921 -1.61 11.41 -12.61
N ASN A 922 -1.09 12.52 -12.07
CA ASN A 922 -1.91 13.52 -11.39
C ASN A 922 -2.93 14.18 -12.33
N LEU A 923 -2.58 14.49 -13.58
CA LEU A 923 -3.51 15.04 -14.58
C LEU A 923 -4.68 14.09 -14.86
N ILE A 924 -4.41 12.79 -15.04
CA ILE A 924 -5.45 11.76 -15.23
C ILE A 924 -6.36 11.66 -14.00
N PHE A 925 -5.79 11.76 -12.79
CA PHE A 925 -6.56 11.62 -11.55
C PHE A 925 -7.41 12.85 -11.21
N LEU A 926 -6.90 14.05 -11.46
CA LEU A 926 -7.58 15.31 -11.17
C LEU A 926 -8.56 15.73 -12.27
N SER A 927 -8.38 15.24 -13.50
CA SER A 927 -9.28 15.54 -14.61
C SER A 927 -10.62 14.79 -14.48
N GLN A 928 -11.71 15.50 -14.82
CA GLN A 928 -13.03 14.90 -15.05
C GLN A 928 -13.23 14.44 -16.51
N GLU A 929 -12.34 14.82 -17.41
CA GLU A 929 -12.36 14.45 -18.83
C GLU A 929 -11.64 13.12 -19.05
N LYS A 930 -12.17 12.30 -19.97
CA LYS A 930 -11.51 11.06 -20.43
C LYS A 930 -10.60 11.39 -21.60
N PHE A 931 -9.34 10.99 -21.50
CA PHE A 931 -8.37 11.22 -22.58
C PHE A 931 -8.28 10.03 -23.53
N ARG A 932 -7.97 10.29 -24.80
CA ARG A 932 -7.95 9.25 -25.85
C ARG A 932 -6.96 8.11 -25.60
N TYR A 933 -5.74 8.43 -25.15
CA TYR A 933 -4.66 7.47 -24.90
C TYR A 933 -4.44 7.19 -23.41
N GLU A 934 -5.37 7.56 -22.53
CA GLU A 934 -5.26 7.42 -21.07
C GLU A 934 -4.84 6.01 -20.63
N ASN A 935 -5.54 4.99 -21.12
CA ASN A 935 -5.28 3.59 -20.77
C ASN A 935 -3.92 3.11 -21.28
N ASP A 936 -3.51 3.54 -22.47
CA ASP A 936 -2.24 3.15 -23.07
C ASP A 936 -1.07 3.75 -22.28
N TRP A 937 -1.20 5.03 -21.89
CA TRP A 937 -0.23 5.73 -21.06
C TRP A 937 -0.13 5.08 -19.68
N LEU A 938 -1.25 4.82 -18.99
CA LEU A 938 -1.24 4.14 -17.69
C LEU A 938 -0.57 2.77 -17.76
N LYS A 939 -0.90 1.97 -18.79
CA LYS A 939 -0.30 0.65 -19.00
C LYS A 939 1.20 0.73 -19.18
N GLN A 940 1.69 1.68 -19.98
CA GLN A 940 3.13 1.85 -20.21
C GLN A 940 3.86 2.36 -18.96
N LEU A 941 3.28 3.29 -18.21
CA LEU A 941 3.85 3.80 -16.96
C LEU A 941 3.97 2.68 -15.89
N ILE A 942 2.99 1.77 -15.82
CA ILE A 942 3.04 0.57 -14.96
C ILE A 942 4.17 -0.37 -15.39
N LEU A 943 4.29 -0.65 -16.69
CA LEU A 943 5.30 -1.57 -17.23
C LEU A 943 6.73 -1.06 -17.03
N GLN A 944 6.95 0.26 -17.06
CA GLN A 944 8.28 0.88 -16.95
C GLN A 944 8.79 1.04 -15.50
N LYS A 945 8.08 0.52 -14.49
CA LYS A 945 8.48 0.56 -13.06
C LYS A 945 8.88 1.97 -12.57
N ILE A 946 8.22 3.03 -13.02
CA ILE A 946 8.45 4.38 -12.49
C ILE A 946 8.15 4.34 -10.98
N LYS A 947 9.13 4.81 -10.17
CA LYS A 947 9.22 4.68 -8.71
C LYS A 947 7.89 4.33 -8.03
N VAL A 948 7.76 3.04 -7.74
CA VAL A 948 6.65 2.30 -7.13
C VAL A 948 5.99 2.98 -5.92
N ILE A 949 6.69 3.89 -5.23
CA ILE A 949 6.23 4.57 -4.01
C ILE A 949 5.02 5.49 -4.25
N ILE A 950 4.93 6.19 -5.39
CA ILE A 950 3.78 7.08 -5.67
C ILE A 950 2.58 6.30 -6.22
N PHE A 951 2.84 5.22 -6.96
CA PHE A 951 1.79 4.35 -7.51
C PHE A 951 0.95 3.69 -6.40
N PHE A 952 1.58 3.33 -5.27
CA PHE A 952 0.88 2.82 -4.09
C PHE A 952 0.12 3.90 -3.30
N HIS A 953 0.61 5.14 -3.28
CA HIS A 953 -0.08 6.25 -2.62
C HIS A 953 -1.44 6.56 -3.29
N HIS A 954 -1.50 6.45 -4.62
CA HIS A 954 -2.72 6.73 -5.40
C HIS A 954 -3.61 5.50 -5.64
N LEU A 955 -3.16 4.30 -5.27
CA LEU A 955 -3.95 3.06 -5.33
C LEU A 955 -5.22 3.14 -4.47
N HIS A 956 -5.17 3.86 -3.34
CA HIS A 956 -6.35 4.14 -2.51
C HIS A 956 -7.40 4.99 -3.24
N ILE A 957 -6.96 5.90 -4.12
CA ILE A 957 -7.84 6.75 -4.95
C ILE A 957 -8.40 5.94 -6.13
N LEU A 958 -7.61 5.02 -6.70
CA LEU A 958 -8.05 4.06 -7.72
C LEU A 958 -9.23 3.19 -7.22
N PHE A 959 -9.15 2.68 -5.98
CA PHE A 959 -10.25 1.95 -5.35
C PHE A 959 -11.51 2.81 -5.14
N LYS A 960 -11.35 4.11 -4.87
CA LYS A 960 -12.48 5.05 -4.75
C LYS A 960 -13.16 5.34 -6.10
N LYS A 961 -12.40 5.53 -7.19
CA LYS A 961 -12.94 5.80 -8.53
C LYS A 961 -13.65 4.58 -9.13
N ILE A 962 -13.10 3.36 -8.92
CA ILE A 962 -13.73 2.09 -9.35
C ILE A 962 -15.06 1.85 -8.61
N ASN A 963 -15.11 2.11 -7.29
CA ASN A 963 -16.34 1.97 -6.51
C ASN A 963 -17.42 3.02 -6.88
N LEU A 964 -17.04 4.22 -7.30
CA LEU A 964 -18.02 5.23 -7.76
C LEU A 964 -18.64 4.88 -9.13
N THR A 965 -17.90 4.21 -10.02
CA THR A 965 -18.45 3.70 -11.28
C THR A 965 -19.34 2.47 -11.11
N ALA A 966 -19.06 1.63 -10.11
CA ALA A 966 -19.87 0.43 -9.82
C ALA A 966 -21.20 0.73 -9.08
N ILE A 967 -21.39 1.96 -8.60
CA ILE A 967 -22.64 2.40 -7.96
C ILE A 967 -23.61 3.05 -8.97
N ASN A 968 -23.16 3.30 -10.22
CA ASN A 968 -23.97 3.91 -11.28
C ASN A 968 -24.18 3.01 -12.52
N THR A 969 -24.08 1.70 -12.35
CA THR A 969 -24.56 0.66 -13.29
C THR A 969 -25.29 -0.40 -12.49
#